data_AF-A0A7C3EIE1-F1
#
_entry.id   AF-A0A7C3EIE1-F1
#
_cell.length_a   1.000
_cell.length_b   1.000
_cell.length_c   1.000
_cell.angle_alpha   90.00
_cell.angle_beta   90.00
_cell.angle_gamma   90.00
#
_symmetry.space_group_name_H-M   'P 1'
#
loop_
_entity.id
_entity.type
_entity.pdbx_description
1 polymer ?
#
loop_
_entity_poly.entity_id
_entity_poly.type
_entity_poly.pdbx_seq_one_letter_code
_entity_poly.pdbx_strand_id
1 'polypeptide(L)'
;MLRNRSASNPFKKLTWRDLEDWAGSKIISRGKSYHKSRAVQDLARKPNGALVAWVQGSKRYATEVACEAGKLVSNCTCPYGATCKHAVAVVLEYLERLKNNIRVPAVATNDRRFELLENGVGEQAWDEEYDEILGQCGSEEKLKTFDASSFLEKQTKAQLISLIKDLAQRYSSVSEDLQDRQNVSEGNIKQLVRSIQMEIRELTSEPGWTNRGETEGSISDYSRLRKRLQGLLDQGHADAVVALGKELLERGTQQASMSHDEGETSCAIASCMEVIFKALAQSSVPPVEKLLWAVDAELQDEYELCHGAEIFWKQKHSPAAWNDLAEKLMERLNNFQHTTTEDCFSQKYHRDRLSDWVIHALDKAGRKKEIIPLCEQEAEKTESYQRLVNFLVRAQRFKEAEQWIFKGINATLKKSPGIAAGLRETLRELRKKNGDWLYVASLCAEDFFQHPGLDSFQTLQKAAEKAQALSAVRAAAVHFLEAGKLPYNSPSWPLFRTGTIDTDKRCGNTYPLTKTLVDIAIAEKRLEDVIRWYDVKNTTKEFGWWGNESWEDRVAVALADSYPERSIAIWKKVAETQIGLTQPKYYAVAARYLRKINRLMIKLGRAKDWQAYVSDLRIAHAKKKRFIEILDGLTGRPIVKG
;
A
#
# COMPACT_ATOMS: atom_id res chain seq x y z
N MET A 1 43.21 4.17 46.06
CA MET A 1 42.74 2.80 46.35
C MET A 1 41.23 2.81 46.53
N LEU A 2 40.46 2.32 45.54
CA LEU A 2 39.01 2.13 45.66
C LEU A 2 38.73 0.63 45.54
N ARG A 3 38.38 -0.01 46.66
CA ARG A 3 37.92 -1.41 46.69
C ARG A 3 36.40 -1.44 46.85
N ASN A 4 35.75 -2.19 45.95
CA ASN A 4 34.56 -3.02 46.13
C ASN A 4 33.35 -2.47 46.92
N ARG A 5 32.30 -2.10 46.18
CA ARG A 5 30.92 -2.47 46.52
C ARG A 5 30.35 -3.32 45.37
N SER A 6 29.86 -4.52 45.67
CA SER A 6 29.14 -5.36 44.72
C SER A 6 27.87 -4.63 44.26
N ALA A 7 27.93 -3.98 43.10
CA ALA A 7 26.76 -3.38 42.47
C ALA A 7 25.74 -4.50 42.18
N SER A 8 24.55 -4.38 42.76
CA SER A 8 23.37 -5.17 42.43
C SER A 8 23.22 -5.23 40.90
N ASN A 9 23.13 -6.44 40.34
CA ASN A 9 23.00 -6.63 38.89
C ASN A 9 21.70 -5.97 38.40
N PRO A 10 21.77 -4.86 37.62
CA PRO A 10 20.60 -4.05 37.29
C PRO A 10 19.55 -4.83 36.48
N PHE A 11 19.98 -5.84 35.72
CA PHE A 11 19.09 -6.71 34.94
C PHE A 11 18.12 -7.53 35.82
N LYS A 12 18.45 -7.82 37.10
CA LYS A 12 17.57 -8.61 37.99
C LYS A 12 16.25 -7.90 38.32
N LYS A 13 16.19 -6.58 38.19
CA LYS A 13 14.98 -5.78 38.50
C LYS A 13 14.04 -5.62 37.32
N LEU A 14 14.43 -6.06 36.12
CA LEU A 14 13.63 -5.90 34.90
C LEU A 14 12.32 -6.70 34.99
N THR A 15 11.23 -6.03 34.67
CA THR A 15 9.89 -6.60 34.51
C THR A 15 9.57 -6.78 33.03
N TRP A 16 8.54 -7.59 32.72
CA TRP A 16 8.04 -7.70 31.34
C TRP A 16 7.53 -6.36 30.81
N ARG A 17 7.04 -5.48 31.69
CA ARG A 17 6.62 -4.13 31.33
C ARG A 17 7.82 -3.28 30.92
N ASP A 18 8.96 -3.38 31.60
CA ASP A 18 10.16 -2.64 31.23
C ASP A 18 10.69 -3.07 29.86
N LEU A 19 10.62 -4.36 29.54
CA LEU A 19 10.93 -4.84 28.19
C LEU A 19 9.92 -4.38 27.15
N GLU A 20 8.62 -4.32 27.48
CA GLU A 20 7.55 -3.90 26.55
C GLU A 20 7.59 -2.40 26.29
N ASP A 21 7.88 -1.60 27.32
CA ASP A 21 8.12 -0.16 27.21
C ASP A 21 9.41 0.13 26.43
N TRP A 22 10.42 -0.75 26.51
CA TRP A 22 11.66 -0.63 25.74
C TRP A 22 11.52 -1.04 24.27
N ALA A 23 11.02 -2.25 23.98
CA ALA A 23 11.09 -2.85 22.64
C ALA A 23 9.72 -3.04 21.96
N GLY A 24 8.61 -2.92 22.67
CA GLY A 24 7.28 -3.21 22.15
C GLY A 24 6.99 -4.71 21.96
N SER A 25 5.70 -5.04 22.01
CA SER A 25 5.24 -6.44 22.07
C SER A 25 5.63 -7.31 20.86
N LYS A 26 5.65 -6.73 19.64
CA LYS A 26 6.03 -7.44 18.41
C LYS A 26 7.52 -7.85 18.41
N ILE A 27 8.41 -6.95 18.82
CA ILE A 27 9.86 -7.21 18.84
C ILE A 27 10.20 -8.19 19.97
N ILE A 28 9.55 -8.08 21.13
CA ILE A 28 9.71 -9.06 22.21
C ILE A 28 9.32 -10.47 21.75
N SER A 29 8.18 -10.62 21.08
CA SER A 29 7.73 -11.93 20.58
C SER A 29 8.78 -12.58 19.68
N ARG A 30 9.35 -11.79 18.75
CA ARG A 30 10.45 -12.23 17.88
C ARG A 30 11.70 -12.57 18.68
N GLY A 31 12.11 -11.72 19.62
CA GLY A 31 13.29 -11.97 20.48
C GLY A 31 13.17 -13.25 21.33
N LYS A 32 11.97 -13.54 21.86
CA LYS A 32 11.67 -14.80 22.55
C LYS A 32 11.89 -16.01 21.64
N SER A 33 11.56 -15.92 20.36
CA SER A 33 11.78 -16.99 19.38
C SER A 33 13.28 -17.29 19.22
N TYR A 34 14.10 -16.25 19.06
CA TYR A 34 15.56 -16.36 18.91
C TYR A 34 16.24 -16.93 20.16
N HIS A 35 15.78 -16.53 21.34
CA HIS A 35 16.26 -17.10 22.59
C HIS A 35 15.89 -18.59 22.71
N LYS A 36 14.63 -18.95 22.41
CA LYS A 36 14.17 -20.35 22.43
C LYS A 36 14.91 -21.24 21.42
N SER A 37 15.28 -20.69 20.26
CA SER A 37 16.07 -21.40 19.25
C SER A 37 17.57 -21.44 19.55
N ARG A 38 18.01 -21.01 20.75
CA ARG A 38 19.43 -20.99 21.17
C ARG A 38 20.32 -20.18 20.19
N ALA A 39 19.77 -19.14 19.59
CA ALA A 39 20.49 -18.33 18.59
C ALA A 39 21.57 -17.40 19.19
N VAL A 40 21.59 -17.25 20.52
CA VAL A 40 22.58 -16.40 21.23
C VAL A 40 23.82 -17.24 21.53
N GLN A 41 24.96 -16.80 21.00
CA GLN A 41 26.25 -17.47 21.12
C GLN A 41 27.28 -16.53 21.76
N ASP A 42 28.26 -17.12 22.43
CA ASP A 42 29.40 -16.43 23.07
C ASP A 42 29.01 -15.23 23.93
N LEU A 43 27.93 -15.36 24.72
CA LEU A 43 27.52 -14.31 25.65
C LEU A 43 28.65 -14.02 26.65
N ALA A 44 29.10 -12.77 26.67
CA ALA A 44 30.16 -12.26 27.52
C ALA A 44 29.74 -10.93 28.17
N ARG A 45 30.44 -10.55 29.26
CA ARG A 45 30.16 -9.33 30.01
C ARG A 45 31.35 -8.37 29.98
N LYS A 46 31.09 -7.09 29.66
CA LYS A 46 32.07 -6.00 29.70
C LYS A 46 32.35 -5.55 31.15
N PRO A 47 33.50 -4.90 31.43
CA PRO A 47 33.82 -4.35 32.75
C PRO A 47 32.80 -3.33 33.27
N ASN A 48 32.19 -2.54 32.37
CA ASN A 48 31.12 -1.59 32.69
C ASN A 48 29.77 -2.26 32.99
N GLY A 49 29.68 -3.59 32.87
CA GLY A 49 28.49 -4.37 33.14
C GLY A 49 27.59 -4.65 31.93
N ALA A 50 27.89 -4.11 30.75
CA ALA A 50 27.18 -4.39 29.51
C ALA A 50 27.37 -5.83 29.02
N LEU A 51 26.40 -6.33 28.27
CA LEU A 51 26.36 -7.67 27.70
C LEU A 51 26.75 -7.60 26.24
N VAL A 52 27.55 -8.56 25.77
CA VAL A 52 27.92 -8.69 24.35
C VAL A 52 27.75 -10.13 23.93
N ALA A 53 27.10 -10.36 22.78
CA ALA A 53 26.91 -11.70 22.22
C ALA A 53 26.92 -11.67 20.69
N TRP A 54 27.09 -12.85 20.11
CA TRP A 54 26.69 -13.12 18.73
C TRP A 54 25.24 -13.59 18.71
N VAL A 55 24.44 -13.08 17.77
CA VAL A 55 23.08 -13.58 17.55
C VAL A 55 22.94 -14.06 16.11
N GLN A 56 22.60 -15.34 15.94
CA GLN A 56 22.42 -15.96 14.63
C GLN A 56 21.04 -15.61 14.05
N GLY A 57 21.02 -14.90 12.92
CA GLY A 57 19.84 -14.64 12.10
C GLY A 57 20.08 -15.05 10.64
N SER A 58 19.66 -14.22 9.68
CA SER A 58 20.04 -14.39 8.26
C SER A 58 21.55 -14.25 8.07
N LYS A 59 22.20 -13.45 8.91
CA LYS A 59 23.65 -13.39 9.12
C LYS A 59 23.92 -13.44 10.63
N ARG A 60 25.19 -13.52 11.01
CA ARG A 60 25.61 -13.41 12.42
C ARG A 60 25.76 -11.92 12.78
N TYR A 61 25.04 -11.48 13.80
CA TYR A 61 25.04 -10.08 14.24
C TYR A 61 25.75 -9.91 15.58
N ALA A 62 26.62 -8.90 15.69
CA ALA A 62 27.19 -8.51 16.98
C ALA A 62 26.15 -7.66 17.70
N THR A 63 25.87 -7.99 18.96
CA THR A 63 24.83 -7.33 19.75
C THR A 63 25.35 -7.00 21.13
N GLU A 64 25.26 -5.73 21.49
CA GLU A 64 25.55 -5.20 22.81
C GLU A 64 24.28 -4.67 23.47
N VAL A 65 24.13 -4.96 24.77
CA VAL A 65 23.05 -4.41 25.60
C VAL A 65 23.60 -3.94 26.95
N ALA A 66 23.37 -2.68 27.28
CA ALA A 66 23.67 -2.07 28.56
C ALA A 66 22.39 -1.74 29.33
N CYS A 67 22.50 -1.68 30.67
CA CYS A 67 21.43 -1.20 31.53
C CYS A 67 21.94 0.00 32.32
N GLU A 68 21.53 1.20 31.89
CA GLU A 68 21.97 2.47 32.45
C GLU A 68 20.80 3.11 33.19
N ALA A 69 20.98 3.41 34.48
CA ALA A 69 19.94 3.98 35.34
C ALA A 69 18.58 3.25 35.30
N GLY A 70 18.57 1.93 35.04
CA GLY A 70 17.35 1.11 34.94
C GLY A 70 16.69 1.09 33.56
N LYS A 71 17.23 1.82 32.57
CA LYS A 71 16.80 1.76 31.17
C LYS A 71 17.74 0.88 30.35
N LEU A 72 17.17 0.16 29.39
CA LEU A 72 17.94 -0.66 28.47
C LEU A 72 18.35 0.16 27.26
N VAL A 73 19.63 0.05 26.91
CA VAL A 73 20.20 0.63 25.70
C VAL A 73 20.92 -0.50 24.97
N SER A 74 20.82 -0.55 23.66
CA SER A 74 21.47 -1.58 22.88
C SER A 74 22.03 -1.04 21.59
N ASN A 75 23.07 -1.72 21.12
CA ASN A 75 23.69 -1.51 19.83
C ASN A 75 23.77 -2.87 19.12
N CYS A 76 23.34 -2.95 17.88
CA CYS A 76 23.34 -4.20 17.13
C CYS A 76 23.65 -3.94 15.67
N THR A 77 24.52 -4.76 15.09
CA THR A 77 24.93 -4.66 13.67
C THR A 77 23.86 -5.14 12.68
N CYS A 78 22.61 -5.26 13.12
CA CYS A 78 21.52 -5.68 12.25
C CYS A 78 20.87 -4.47 11.58
N PRO A 79 20.14 -4.66 10.46
CA PRO A 79 19.48 -3.55 9.76
C PRO A 79 18.46 -2.78 10.61
N TYR A 80 18.00 -3.36 11.73
CA TYR A 80 17.06 -2.73 12.65
C TYR A 80 17.74 -1.85 13.72
N GLY A 81 19.08 -1.90 13.83
CA GLY A 81 19.85 -1.09 14.78
C GLY A 81 19.58 -1.43 16.25
N ALA A 82 19.46 -0.38 17.07
CA ALA A 82 19.48 -0.41 18.53
C ALA A 82 18.42 -1.37 19.11
N THR A 83 17.13 -1.01 19.05
CA THR A 83 16.05 -1.76 19.73
C THR A 83 15.51 -2.89 18.86
N CYS A 84 16.31 -3.95 18.71
CA CYS A 84 15.99 -5.07 17.82
C CYS A 84 15.67 -6.38 18.58
N LYS A 85 15.15 -7.36 17.83
CA LYS A 85 14.85 -8.71 18.36
C LYS A 85 16.10 -9.44 18.90
N HIS A 86 17.29 -9.13 18.37
CA HIS A 86 18.56 -9.71 18.81
C HIS A 86 18.93 -9.18 20.21
N ALA A 87 18.78 -7.87 20.44
CA ALA A 87 19.02 -7.26 21.75
C ALA A 87 18.11 -7.87 22.83
N VAL A 88 16.82 -8.07 22.51
CA VAL A 88 15.90 -8.77 23.42
C VAL A 88 16.36 -10.20 23.70
N ALA A 89 16.81 -10.94 22.69
CA ALA A 89 17.30 -12.31 22.88
C ALA A 89 18.52 -12.37 23.81
N VAL A 90 19.45 -11.43 23.70
CA VAL A 90 20.63 -11.32 24.59
C VAL A 90 20.22 -11.07 26.04
N VAL A 91 19.26 -10.18 26.29
CA VAL A 91 18.75 -9.93 27.64
C VAL A 91 18.09 -11.18 28.22
N LEU A 92 17.25 -11.87 27.44
CA LEU A 92 16.57 -13.09 27.89
C LEU A 92 17.56 -14.22 28.21
N GLU A 93 18.57 -14.44 27.36
CA GLU A 93 19.64 -15.41 27.58
C GLU A 93 20.41 -15.11 28.88
N TYR A 94 20.73 -13.85 29.13
CA TYR A 94 21.41 -13.45 30.35
C TYR A 94 20.54 -13.69 31.60
N LEU A 95 19.26 -13.33 31.54
CA LEU A 95 18.31 -13.56 32.64
C LEU A 95 18.12 -15.06 32.93
N GLU A 96 18.10 -15.91 31.90
CA GLU A 96 18.04 -17.37 32.07
C GLU A 96 19.30 -17.90 32.76
N ARG A 97 20.50 -17.45 32.35
CA ARG A 97 21.76 -17.84 33.01
C ARG A 97 21.81 -17.40 34.46
N LEU A 98 21.31 -16.21 34.78
CA LEU A 98 21.19 -15.74 36.17
C LEU A 98 20.22 -16.61 36.98
N LYS A 99 19.07 -16.97 36.41
CA LYS A 99 18.10 -17.87 37.06
C LYS A 99 18.71 -19.24 37.35
N ASN A 100 19.60 -19.72 36.47
CA ASN A 100 20.27 -21.01 36.60
C ASN A 100 21.62 -20.94 37.34
N ASN A 101 21.98 -19.79 37.92
CA ASN A 101 23.27 -19.55 38.60
C ASN A 101 24.52 -19.84 37.74
N ILE A 102 24.41 -19.70 36.41
CA ILE A 102 25.51 -19.89 35.46
C ILE A 102 26.29 -18.57 35.33
N ARG A 103 27.61 -18.62 35.59
CA ARG A 103 28.48 -17.45 35.44
C ARG A 103 28.73 -17.15 33.96
N VAL A 104 28.60 -15.88 33.60
CA VAL A 104 28.90 -15.38 32.25
C VAL A 104 30.37 -14.92 32.19
N PRO A 105 31.15 -15.35 31.20
CA PRO A 105 32.56 -15.00 31.09
C PRO A 105 32.76 -13.50 30.85
N ALA A 106 33.90 -12.97 31.29
CA ALA A 106 34.33 -11.61 30.95
C ALA A 106 34.75 -11.56 29.49
N VAL A 107 34.47 -10.44 28.82
CA VAL A 107 34.84 -10.23 27.41
C VAL A 107 36.37 -10.07 27.28
N ALA A 108 36.95 -10.57 26.18
CA ALA A 108 38.36 -10.37 25.88
C ALA A 108 38.63 -8.91 25.46
N THR A 109 39.83 -8.40 25.73
CA THR A 109 40.22 -7.02 25.36
C THR A 109 40.33 -6.79 23.85
N ASN A 110 40.57 -7.85 23.06
CA ASN A 110 40.71 -7.79 21.61
C ASN A 110 39.53 -8.49 20.89
N ASP A 111 38.31 -8.30 21.41
CA ASP A 111 37.14 -8.97 20.88
C ASP A 111 36.68 -8.33 19.57
N ARG A 112 36.67 -9.13 18.49
CA ARG A 112 36.28 -8.70 17.13
C ARG A 112 34.89 -8.06 17.06
N ARG A 113 34.02 -8.28 18.05
CA ARG A 113 32.69 -7.66 18.12
C ARG A 113 32.76 -6.15 18.38
N PHE A 114 33.82 -5.65 19.00
CA PHE A 114 33.95 -4.22 19.31
C PHE A 114 34.13 -3.37 18.04
N GLU A 115 35.00 -3.80 17.13
CA GLU A 115 35.22 -3.14 15.84
C GLU A 115 33.93 -3.05 15.00
N LEU A 116 33.05 -4.04 15.10
CA LEU A 116 31.77 -4.07 14.39
C LEU A 116 30.70 -3.19 15.04
N LEU A 117 30.77 -3.00 16.36
CA LEU A 117 29.81 -2.19 17.11
C LEU A 117 30.18 -0.70 17.10
N GLU A 118 31.47 -0.35 16.95
CA GLU A 118 31.94 1.04 16.82
C GLU A 118 31.61 1.69 15.46
N ASN A 119 31.40 0.88 14.40
CA ASN A 119 31.06 1.35 13.04
C ASN A 119 29.54 1.33 12.73
N GLY A 120 28.69 1.34 13.76
CA GLY A 120 27.23 1.25 13.63
C GLY A 120 26.54 2.59 13.36
N VAL A 121 26.07 2.74 12.12
CA VAL A 121 25.24 3.80 11.54
C VAL A 121 24.28 4.47 12.54
N GLY A 122 24.46 5.78 12.73
CA GLY A 122 23.51 6.66 13.41
C GLY A 122 22.23 6.87 12.59
N GLU A 123 21.11 6.87 13.30
CA GLU A 123 19.82 7.49 13.00
C GLU A 123 19.41 7.68 11.51
N GLN A 124 18.54 6.78 11.03
CA GLN A 124 17.52 7.14 10.05
C GLN A 124 16.15 6.87 10.68
N ALA A 125 15.60 7.93 11.28
CA ALA A 125 14.18 8.01 11.59
C ALA A 125 13.40 7.98 10.26
N TRP A 126 12.35 7.17 10.22
CA TRP A 126 11.44 7.07 9.10
C TRP A 126 10.48 8.25 9.18
N ASP A 127 10.61 9.22 8.28
CA ASP A 127 9.53 10.13 7.94
C ASP A 127 9.31 10.10 6.42
N GLU A 128 8.03 10.05 6.07
CA GLU A 128 7.44 9.98 4.73
C GLU A 128 7.61 11.32 4.00
N GLU A 129 8.15 11.33 2.78
CA GLU A 129 7.63 12.16 1.68
C GLU A 129 8.23 11.78 0.32
N TYR A 130 7.36 11.78 -0.69
CA TYR A 130 7.65 11.53 -2.10
C TYR A 130 8.15 12.81 -2.79
N ASP A 131 9.02 12.60 -3.78
CA ASP A 131 9.30 13.40 -4.98
C ASP A 131 10.59 14.25 -5.14
N GLU A 132 11.25 13.91 -6.26
CA GLU A 132 12.08 14.68 -7.21
C GLU A 132 13.48 15.21 -6.79
N ILE A 133 14.53 14.60 -7.36
CA ILE A 133 15.35 15.16 -8.47
C ILE A 133 16.51 14.20 -8.83
N LEU A 134 16.66 13.95 -10.13
CA LEU A 134 17.79 13.30 -10.77
C LEU A 134 19.11 14.07 -10.56
N GLY A 135 20.17 13.34 -10.22
CA GLY A 135 21.54 13.62 -10.70
C GLY A 135 22.50 14.27 -9.71
N GLN A 136 23.37 13.47 -9.09
CA GLN A 136 24.84 13.63 -9.17
C GLN A 136 25.56 12.47 -8.48
N CYS A 137 26.54 11.91 -9.20
CA CYS A 137 27.53 10.96 -8.69
C CYS A 137 28.40 11.55 -7.57
N GLY A 138 28.81 10.69 -6.63
CA GLY A 138 29.88 10.90 -5.64
C GLY A 138 29.37 10.71 -4.21
N SER A 139 29.84 9.78 -3.38
CA SER A 139 31.11 9.05 -3.33
C SER A 139 30.92 7.72 -2.60
N GLU A 140 31.48 6.65 -3.16
CA GLU A 140 31.49 5.30 -2.59
C GLU A 140 32.50 5.23 -1.42
N GLU A 141 32.06 4.87 -0.21
CA GLU A 141 32.97 4.32 0.79
C GLU A 141 33.34 2.88 0.40
N LYS A 142 34.54 2.76 -0.16
CA LYS A 142 35.17 1.54 -0.66
C LYS A 142 35.15 0.40 0.38
N LEU A 143 34.25 -0.57 0.20
CA LEU A 143 34.66 -1.96 0.40
C LEU A 143 35.88 -2.21 -0.49
N LYS A 144 36.90 -2.93 -0.02
CA LYS A 144 37.97 -3.43 -0.90
C LYS A 144 37.37 -4.41 -1.90
N THR A 145 36.82 -3.85 -2.98
CA THR A 145 36.45 -4.55 -4.19
C THR A 145 37.73 -5.09 -4.82
N PHE A 146 37.63 -6.30 -5.35
CA PHE A 146 38.69 -6.85 -6.20
C PHE A 146 38.94 -5.85 -7.33
N ASP A 147 40.13 -5.27 -7.37
CA ASP A 147 40.54 -4.32 -8.41
C ASP A 147 40.88 -5.10 -9.69
N ALA A 148 39.83 -5.39 -10.46
CA ALA A 148 39.91 -6.11 -11.71
C ALA A 148 40.85 -5.42 -12.71
N SER A 149 40.88 -4.08 -12.72
CA SER A 149 41.72 -3.31 -13.63
C SER A 149 43.21 -3.57 -13.35
N SER A 150 43.64 -3.46 -12.09
CA SER A 150 45.04 -3.70 -11.72
C SER A 150 45.50 -5.16 -11.98
N PHE A 151 44.58 -6.11 -11.94
CA PHE A 151 44.86 -7.52 -12.25
C PHE A 151 44.99 -7.74 -13.75
N LEU A 152 44.06 -7.18 -14.55
CA LEU A 152 44.04 -7.33 -16.01
C LEU A 152 45.19 -6.59 -16.70
N GLU A 153 45.58 -5.41 -16.20
CA GLU A 153 46.70 -4.62 -16.74
C GLU A 153 48.07 -5.32 -16.60
N LYS A 154 48.21 -6.20 -15.60
CA LYS A 154 49.43 -6.99 -15.38
C LYS A 154 49.50 -8.25 -16.25
N GLN A 155 48.43 -8.57 -16.97
CA GLN A 155 48.39 -9.73 -17.87
C GLN A 155 48.91 -9.35 -19.26
N THR A 156 49.65 -10.26 -19.88
CA THR A 156 50.02 -10.15 -21.28
C THR A 156 48.80 -10.33 -22.18
N LYS A 157 48.86 -9.85 -23.43
CA LYS A 157 47.79 -10.04 -24.44
C LYS A 157 47.39 -11.51 -24.58
N ALA A 158 48.35 -12.44 -24.55
CA ALA A 158 48.08 -13.87 -24.65
C ALA A 158 47.30 -14.40 -23.42
N GLN A 159 47.65 -13.95 -22.22
CA GLN A 159 46.96 -14.31 -20.98
C GLN A 159 45.53 -13.74 -20.93
N LEU A 160 45.32 -12.51 -21.39
CA LEU A 160 43.98 -11.90 -21.50
C LEU A 160 43.09 -12.67 -22.48
N ILE A 161 43.62 -13.04 -23.66
CA ILE A 161 42.87 -13.85 -24.63
C ILE A 161 42.51 -15.21 -24.03
N SER A 162 43.45 -15.85 -23.31
CA SER A 162 43.19 -17.14 -22.65
C SER A 162 42.11 -17.01 -21.57
N LEU A 163 42.17 -15.95 -20.76
CA LEU A 163 41.18 -15.69 -19.71
C LEU A 163 39.78 -15.46 -20.30
N ILE A 164 39.68 -14.65 -21.37
CA ILE A 164 38.40 -14.39 -22.03
C ILE A 164 37.83 -15.67 -22.67
N LYS A 165 38.67 -16.50 -23.31
CA LYS A 165 38.25 -17.79 -23.87
C LYS A 165 37.73 -18.74 -22.79
N ASP A 166 38.44 -18.83 -21.68
CA ASP A 166 38.06 -19.64 -20.54
C ASP A 166 36.76 -19.13 -19.90
N LEU A 167 36.57 -17.81 -19.76
CA LEU A 167 35.30 -17.22 -19.32
C LEU A 167 34.16 -17.49 -20.30
N ALA A 168 34.40 -17.38 -21.61
CA ALA A 168 33.41 -17.68 -22.63
C ALA A 168 33.01 -19.17 -22.66
N GLN A 169 33.93 -20.08 -22.31
CA GLN A 169 33.63 -21.51 -22.17
C GLN A 169 32.82 -21.82 -20.91
N ARG A 170 33.08 -21.10 -19.81
CA ARG A 170 32.38 -21.32 -18.53
C ARG A 170 31.02 -20.63 -18.47
N TYR A 171 30.87 -19.49 -19.13
CA TYR A 171 29.68 -18.65 -19.08
C TYR A 171 29.19 -18.34 -20.50
N SER A 172 28.07 -18.93 -20.90
CA SER A 172 27.48 -18.75 -22.24
C SER A 172 27.22 -17.28 -22.56
N SER A 173 26.77 -16.49 -21.57
CA SER A 173 26.54 -15.04 -21.69
C SER A 173 27.77 -14.26 -22.15
N VAL A 174 28.98 -14.69 -21.77
CA VAL A 174 30.24 -14.05 -22.20
C VAL A 174 30.54 -14.40 -23.66
N SER A 175 30.34 -15.67 -24.06
CA SER A 175 30.52 -16.07 -25.46
C SER A 175 29.55 -15.33 -26.39
N GLU A 176 28.30 -15.19 -25.95
CA GLU A 176 27.26 -14.49 -26.69
C GLU A 176 27.54 -12.97 -26.80
N ASP A 177 27.99 -12.31 -25.72
CA ASP A 177 28.38 -10.88 -25.77
C ASP A 177 29.57 -10.65 -26.72
N LEU A 178 30.55 -11.56 -26.73
CA LEU A 178 31.67 -11.49 -27.66
C LEU A 178 31.22 -11.67 -29.12
N GLN A 179 30.29 -12.60 -29.38
CA GLN A 179 29.71 -12.80 -30.71
C GLN A 179 28.93 -11.57 -31.17
N ASP A 180 28.16 -10.93 -30.28
CA ASP A 180 27.44 -9.71 -30.58
C ASP A 180 28.39 -8.56 -30.92
N ARG A 181 29.46 -8.37 -30.14
CA ARG A 181 30.51 -7.38 -30.43
C ARG A 181 31.21 -7.66 -31.75
N GLN A 182 31.49 -8.93 -32.05
CA GLN A 182 32.05 -9.33 -33.34
C GLN A 182 31.12 -8.95 -34.49
N ASN A 183 29.84 -9.32 -34.39
CA ASN A 183 28.83 -9.00 -35.40
C ASN A 183 28.71 -7.50 -35.65
N VAL A 184 28.77 -6.69 -34.58
CA VAL A 184 28.83 -5.22 -34.68
C VAL A 184 30.08 -4.76 -35.42
N SER A 185 31.26 -5.23 -35.02
CA SER A 185 32.53 -4.81 -35.61
C SER A 185 32.70 -5.20 -37.08
N GLU A 186 32.09 -6.30 -37.49
CA GLU A 186 32.13 -6.82 -38.87
C GLU A 186 30.97 -6.28 -39.73
N GLY A 187 30.06 -5.47 -39.17
CA GLY A 187 28.90 -4.93 -39.88
C GLY A 187 27.80 -5.96 -40.15
N ASN A 188 27.83 -7.12 -39.49
CA ASN A 188 26.87 -8.22 -39.61
C ASN A 188 25.56 -7.96 -38.83
N ILE A 189 25.02 -6.74 -38.94
CA ILE A 189 23.85 -6.26 -38.19
C ILE A 189 22.60 -7.11 -38.43
N LYS A 190 22.40 -7.62 -39.65
CA LYS A 190 21.28 -8.52 -39.96
C LYS A 190 21.32 -9.81 -39.14
N GLN A 191 22.51 -10.34 -38.85
CA GLN A 191 22.68 -11.55 -38.05
C GLN A 191 22.43 -11.26 -36.57
N LEU A 192 22.89 -10.11 -36.08
CA LEU A 192 22.60 -9.63 -34.73
C LEU A 192 21.08 -9.46 -34.51
N VAL A 193 20.38 -8.79 -35.43
CA VAL A 193 18.91 -8.62 -35.36
C VAL A 193 18.20 -9.97 -35.32
N ARG A 194 18.58 -10.93 -36.17
CA ARG A 194 18.00 -12.30 -36.14
C ARG A 194 18.27 -13.00 -34.82
N SER A 195 19.45 -12.84 -34.25
CA SER A 195 19.78 -13.42 -32.95
C SER A 195 18.97 -12.79 -31.81
N ILE A 196 18.70 -11.49 -31.86
CA ILE A 196 17.81 -10.81 -30.90
C ILE A 196 16.36 -11.30 -31.06
N GLN A 197 15.88 -11.49 -32.29
CA GLN A 197 14.55 -12.08 -32.53
C GLN A 197 14.42 -13.46 -31.90
N MET A 198 15.45 -14.30 -32.03
CA MET A 198 15.44 -15.63 -31.40
C MET A 198 15.44 -15.53 -29.87
N GLU A 199 16.21 -14.61 -29.28
CA GLU A 199 16.21 -14.38 -27.84
C GLU A 199 14.84 -13.88 -27.34
N ILE A 200 14.17 -12.98 -28.07
CA ILE A 200 12.79 -12.55 -27.76
C ILE A 200 11.87 -13.77 -27.71
N ARG A 201 11.95 -14.66 -28.70
CA ARG A 201 11.10 -15.87 -28.77
C ARG A 201 11.38 -16.83 -27.62
N GLU A 202 12.63 -16.98 -27.24
CA GLU A 202 13.04 -17.84 -26.13
C GLU A 202 12.54 -17.28 -24.79
N LEU A 203 12.83 -16.01 -24.49
CA LEU A 203 12.43 -15.34 -23.25
C LEU A 203 10.91 -15.31 -23.05
N THR A 204 10.15 -15.14 -24.14
CA THR A 204 8.67 -15.08 -24.12
C THR A 204 7.99 -16.45 -24.19
N SER A 205 8.75 -17.54 -24.33
CA SER A 205 8.19 -18.88 -24.48
C SER A 205 7.64 -19.50 -23.19
N GLU A 206 8.16 -19.08 -22.03
CA GLU A 206 7.74 -19.58 -20.72
C GLU A 206 7.11 -18.46 -19.88
N PRO A 207 5.95 -18.68 -19.23
CA PRO A 207 5.34 -17.69 -18.35
C PRO A 207 6.12 -17.51 -17.04
N GLY A 208 6.11 -16.28 -16.52
CA GLY A 208 6.66 -15.98 -15.20
C GLY A 208 5.75 -16.47 -14.07
N TRP A 209 6.31 -16.87 -12.94
CA TRP A 209 5.52 -17.22 -11.75
C TRP A 209 6.27 -17.00 -10.44
N THR A 210 5.54 -16.67 -9.37
CA THR A 210 6.06 -16.56 -8.01
C THR A 210 5.13 -17.21 -6.98
N ASN A 211 5.69 -17.94 -6.01
CA ASN A 211 4.89 -18.52 -4.92
C ASN A 211 4.68 -17.51 -3.79
N ARG A 212 3.43 -17.12 -3.52
CA ARG A 212 3.10 -16.21 -2.41
C ARG A 212 3.53 -16.77 -1.06
N GLY A 213 4.62 -16.21 -0.52
CA GLY A 213 5.13 -16.51 0.82
C GLY A 213 6.42 -17.34 0.85
N GLU A 214 6.93 -17.77 -0.31
CA GLU A 214 8.21 -18.46 -0.47
C GLU A 214 9.15 -17.62 -1.36
N THR A 215 10.46 -17.86 -1.28
CA THR A 215 11.46 -17.17 -2.13
C THR A 215 11.63 -17.85 -3.50
N GLU A 216 10.70 -18.73 -3.88
CA GLU A 216 10.74 -19.51 -5.11
C GLU A 216 9.85 -18.88 -6.20
N GLY A 217 10.39 -18.80 -7.41
CA GLY A 217 9.73 -18.30 -8.60
C GLY A 217 10.66 -18.40 -9.80
N SER A 218 10.11 -18.31 -11.00
CA SER A 218 10.86 -18.27 -12.25
C SER A 218 10.38 -17.08 -13.06
N ILE A 219 11.27 -16.11 -13.27
CA ILE A 219 11.03 -14.93 -14.10
C ILE A 219 12.21 -14.83 -15.08
N SER A 220 11.91 -14.74 -16.37
CA SER A 220 12.92 -14.62 -17.42
C SER A 220 13.75 -13.34 -17.25
N ASP A 221 15.07 -13.43 -17.40
CA ASP A 221 15.96 -12.27 -17.31
C ASP A 221 16.01 -11.49 -18.64
N TYR A 222 15.31 -10.37 -18.68
CA TYR A 222 15.26 -9.44 -19.81
C TYR A 222 16.45 -8.47 -19.89
N SER A 223 17.36 -8.48 -18.91
CA SER A 223 18.44 -7.48 -18.81
C SER A 223 19.42 -7.55 -19.99
N ARG A 224 19.68 -8.76 -20.51
CA ARG A 224 20.53 -8.96 -21.68
C ARG A 224 19.87 -8.42 -22.94
N LEU A 225 18.61 -8.80 -23.19
CA LEU A 225 17.84 -8.30 -24.33
C LEU A 225 17.82 -6.77 -24.36
N ARG A 226 17.54 -6.13 -23.21
CA ARG A 226 17.56 -4.66 -23.08
C ARG A 226 18.90 -4.06 -23.50
N LYS A 227 20.03 -4.62 -23.06
CA LYS A 227 21.37 -4.15 -23.44
C LYS A 227 21.63 -4.29 -24.93
N ARG A 228 21.21 -5.38 -25.56
CA ARG A 228 21.37 -5.60 -27.01
C ARG A 228 20.53 -4.62 -27.83
N LEU A 229 19.29 -4.37 -27.42
CA LEU A 229 18.43 -3.34 -28.03
C LEU A 229 19.06 -1.95 -27.90
N GLN A 230 19.59 -1.61 -26.72
CA GLN A 230 20.27 -0.34 -26.50
C GLN A 230 21.54 -0.21 -27.35
N GLY A 231 22.35 -1.28 -27.45
CA GLY A 231 23.54 -1.29 -28.28
C GLY A 231 23.25 -1.10 -29.78
N LEU A 232 22.16 -1.67 -30.30
CA LEU A 232 21.69 -1.41 -31.66
C LEU A 232 21.25 0.05 -31.85
N LEU A 233 20.53 0.60 -30.87
CA LEU A 233 20.10 2.00 -30.90
C LEU A 233 21.30 2.96 -30.89
N ASP A 234 22.28 2.73 -30.03
CA ASP A 234 23.49 3.56 -29.89
C ASP A 234 24.33 3.57 -31.18
N GLN A 235 24.21 2.54 -32.01
CA GLN A 235 24.86 2.44 -33.32
C GLN A 235 24.04 3.05 -34.48
N GLY A 236 22.87 3.64 -34.18
CA GLY A 236 22.01 4.28 -35.16
C GLY A 236 21.06 3.32 -35.90
N HIS A 237 20.92 2.07 -35.45
CA HIS A 237 20.00 1.09 -36.06
C HIS A 237 18.57 1.16 -35.50
N ALA A 238 18.05 2.37 -35.34
CA ALA A 238 16.75 2.64 -34.72
C ALA A 238 15.59 1.89 -35.41
N ASP A 239 15.57 1.82 -36.75
CA ASP A 239 14.51 1.14 -37.51
C ASP A 239 14.44 -0.37 -37.22
N ALA A 240 15.60 -1.01 -37.06
CA ALA A 240 15.67 -2.42 -36.69
C ALA A 240 15.16 -2.66 -35.27
N VAL A 241 15.49 -1.77 -34.34
CA VAL A 241 15.00 -1.82 -32.96
C VAL A 241 13.48 -1.66 -32.92
N VAL A 242 12.90 -0.71 -33.66
CA VAL A 242 11.44 -0.55 -33.75
C VAL A 242 10.76 -1.79 -34.31
N ALA A 243 11.35 -2.45 -35.31
CA ALA A 243 10.83 -3.70 -35.87
C ALA A 243 10.82 -4.84 -34.84
N LEU A 244 11.89 -4.98 -34.04
CA LEU A 244 11.97 -5.94 -32.94
C LEU A 244 10.92 -5.66 -31.85
N GLY A 245 10.64 -4.38 -31.60
CA GLY A 245 9.64 -3.95 -30.62
C GLY A 245 8.23 -4.43 -30.91
N LYS A 246 7.83 -4.56 -32.19
CA LYS A 246 6.53 -5.13 -32.57
C LYS A 246 6.41 -6.59 -32.12
N GLU A 247 7.42 -7.40 -32.40
CA GLU A 247 7.44 -8.81 -32.03
C GLU A 247 7.52 -8.98 -30.50
N LEU A 248 8.30 -8.13 -29.82
CA LEU A 248 8.39 -8.14 -28.36
C LEU A 248 7.05 -7.77 -27.71
N LEU A 249 6.33 -6.78 -28.22
CA LEU A 249 5.03 -6.39 -27.66
C LEU A 249 4.01 -7.52 -27.83
N GLU A 250 3.89 -8.08 -29.04
CA GLU A 250 2.94 -9.18 -29.32
C GLU A 250 3.19 -10.40 -28.43
N ARG A 251 4.44 -10.86 -28.37
CA ARG A 251 4.81 -12.05 -27.58
C ARG A 251 4.84 -11.76 -26.09
N GLY A 252 5.25 -10.55 -25.70
CA GLY A 252 5.28 -10.10 -24.32
C GLY A 252 3.89 -10.03 -23.72
N THR A 253 2.91 -9.51 -24.47
CA THR A 253 1.49 -9.51 -24.07
C THR A 253 0.99 -10.93 -23.86
N GLN A 254 1.33 -11.86 -24.78
CA GLN A 254 0.97 -13.26 -24.61
C GLN A 254 1.60 -13.86 -23.34
N GLN A 255 2.89 -13.63 -23.10
CA GLN A 255 3.58 -14.13 -21.92
C GLN A 255 2.95 -13.56 -20.63
N ALA A 256 2.71 -12.26 -20.58
CA ALA A 256 2.08 -11.60 -19.44
C ALA A 256 0.69 -12.18 -19.14
N SER A 257 -0.11 -12.46 -20.17
CA SER A 257 -1.43 -13.10 -20.01
C SER A 257 -1.41 -14.49 -19.36
N MET A 258 -0.27 -15.19 -19.46
CA MET A 258 -0.08 -16.53 -18.90
C MET A 258 0.72 -16.53 -17.60
N SER A 259 1.27 -15.39 -17.19
CA SER A 259 2.15 -15.26 -16.04
C SER A 259 1.36 -15.16 -14.74
N HIS A 260 1.86 -15.82 -13.71
CA HIS A 260 1.29 -15.89 -12.35
C HIS A 260 2.28 -15.30 -11.36
N ASP A 261 2.72 -14.08 -11.64
CA ASP A 261 3.57 -13.27 -10.79
C ASP A 261 2.83 -12.01 -10.32
N GLU A 262 3.48 -11.12 -9.58
CA GLU A 262 2.88 -9.87 -9.09
C GLU A 262 3.14 -8.69 -10.04
N GLY A 263 3.43 -8.97 -11.32
CA GLY A 263 3.71 -7.99 -12.37
C GLY A 263 5.19 -7.87 -12.75
N GLU A 264 6.06 -8.72 -12.21
CA GLU A 264 7.49 -8.68 -12.49
C GLU A 264 7.82 -8.94 -13.96
N THR A 265 7.14 -9.90 -14.61
CA THR A 265 7.32 -10.17 -16.05
C THR A 265 6.96 -8.95 -16.89
N SER A 266 5.80 -8.32 -16.62
CA SER A 266 5.38 -7.10 -17.31
C SER A 266 6.40 -5.96 -17.12
N CYS A 267 6.89 -5.75 -15.90
CA CYS A 267 7.90 -4.73 -15.61
C CYS A 267 9.22 -4.98 -16.38
N ALA A 268 9.65 -6.25 -16.46
CA ALA A 268 10.87 -6.63 -17.15
C ALA A 268 10.77 -6.36 -18.66
N ILE A 269 9.64 -6.72 -19.29
CA ILE A 269 9.36 -6.43 -20.70
C ILE A 269 9.23 -4.93 -20.94
N ALA A 270 8.53 -4.20 -20.05
CA ALA A 270 8.36 -2.75 -20.16
C ALA A 270 9.72 -2.02 -20.18
N SER A 271 10.72 -2.52 -19.45
CA SER A 271 12.08 -1.96 -19.47
C SER A 271 12.79 -2.10 -20.82
N CYS A 272 12.46 -3.14 -21.59
CA CYS A 272 12.92 -3.31 -22.98
C CYS A 272 12.12 -2.41 -23.92
N MET A 273 10.80 -2.33 -23.75
CA MET A 273 9.92 -1.46 -24.53
C MET A 273 10.30 0.02 -24.40
N GLU A 274 10.80 0.47 -23.25
CA GLU A 274 11.37 1.81 -23.07
C GLU A 274 12.46 2.13 -24.12
N VAL A 275 13.34 1.17 -24.41
CA VAL A 275 14.38 1.32 -25.44
C VAL A 275 13.76 1.39 -26.84
N ILE A 276 12.70 0.62 -27.09
CA ILE A 276 11.94 0.66 -28.34
C ILE A 276 11.33 2.06 -28.56
N PHE A 277 10.71 2.66 -27.55
CA PHE A 277 10.14 4.01 -27.66
C PHE A 277 11.21 5.09 -27.88
N LYS A 278 12.40 4.93 -27.30
CA LYS A 278 13.57 5.79 -27.63
C LYS A 278 14.02 5.60 -29.07
N ALA A 279 14.03 4.37 -29.57
CA ALA A 279 14.37 4.08 -30.96
C ALA A 279 13.32 4.62 -31.93
N LEU A 280 12.03 4.54 -31.59
CA LEU A 280 10.94 5.08 -32.39
C LEU A 280 11.13 6.57 -32.68
N ALA A 281 11.51 7.35 -31.66
CA ALA A 281 11.85 8.75 -31.81
C ALA A 281 12.99 9.00 -32.83
N GLN A 282 14.01 8.14 -32.84
CA GLN A 282 15.19 8.26 -33.70
C GLN A 282 15.05 7.58 -35.07
N SER A 283 13.99 6.80 -35.28
CA SER A 283 13.75 6.03 -36.51
C SER A 283 13.53 6.92 -37.75
N SER A 284 13.69 6.34 -38.94
CA SER A 284 13.40 6.98 -40.23
C SER A 284 11.91 6.97 -40.60
N VAL A 285 11.07 6.34 -39.76
CA VAL A 285 9.62 6.25 -39.94
C VAL A 285 9.00 7.65 -40.06
N PRO A 286 8.05 7.88 -40.97
CA PRO A 286 7.39 9.19 -41.07
C PRO A 286 6.73 9.63 -39.75
N PRO A 287 6.70 10.94 -39.42
CA PRO A 287 6.21 11.42 -38.12
C PRO A 287 4.83 10.90 -37.71
N VAL A 288 3.85 10.89 -38.61
CA VAL A 288 2.50 10.36 -38.32
C VAL A 288 2.52 8.86 -38.07
N GLU A 289 3.35 8.10 -38.78
CA GLU A 289 3.47 6.65 -38.61
C GLU A 289 4.15 6.29 -37.29
N LYS A 290 5.06 7.14 -36.78
CA LYS A 290 5.60 7.00 -35.41
C LYS A 290 4.52 7.16 -34.35
N LEU A 291 3.72 8.23 -34.48
CA LEU A 291 2.61 8.47 -33.55
C LEU A 291 1.60 7.33 -33.60
N LEU A 292 1.23 6.89 -34.81
CA LEU A 292 0.28 5.80 -35.01
C LEU A 292 0.79 4.50 -34.39
N TRP A 293 2.07 4.17 -34.57
CA TRP A 293 2.69 3.00 -33.96
C TRP A 293 2.60 3.03 -32.43
N ALA A 294 2.90 4.18 -31.82
CA ALA A 294 2.85 4.32 -30.37
C ALA A 294 1.41 4.25 -29.83
N VAL A 295 0.44 4.85 -30.53
CA VAL A 295 -0.99 4.72 -30.18
C VAL A 295 -1.46 3.26 -30.30
N ASP A 296 -1.08 2.57 -31.38
CA ASP A 296 -1.46 1.18 -31.58
C ASP A 296 -0.86 0.26 -30.51
N ALA A 297 0.39 0.50 -30.12
CA ALA A 297 1.04 -0.20 -29.02
C ALA A 297 0.31 0.02 -27.68
N GLU A 298 -0.08 1.25 -27.37
CA GLU A 298 -0.81 1.59 -26.14
C GLU A 298 -2.24 1.02 -26.13
N LEU A 299 -2.93 1.03 -27.27
CA LEU A 299 -4.29 0.49 -27.41
C LEU A 299 -4.33 -1.03 -27.26
N GLN A 300 -3.27 -1.72 -27.70
CA GLN A 300 -3.11 -3.17 -27.58
C GLN A 300 -2.55 -3.61 -26.22
N ASP A 301 -2.05 -2.68 -25.42
CA ASP A 301 -1.45 -2.99 -24.13
C ASP A 301 -2.52 -3.18 -23.05
N GLU A 302 -2.65 -4.43 -22.61
CA GLU A 302 -3.53 -4.88 -21.53
C GLU A 302 -2.78 -5.12 -20.21
N TYR A 303 -1.44 -5.13 -20.25
CA TYR A 303 -0.58 -5.58 -19.14
C TYR A 303 0.48 -4.53 -18.75
N GLU A 304 0.28 -3.28 -19.15
CA GLU A 304 1.16 -2.12 -18.87
C GLU A 304 2.60 -2.27 -19.40
N LEU A 305 2.78 -3.04 -20.47
CA LEU A 305 4.07 -3.22 -21.15
C LEU A 305 4.59 -1.93 -21.81
N CYS A 306 3.69 -1.01 -22.13
CA CYS A 306 3.97 0.25 -22.78
C CYS A 306 4.18 1.42 -21.80
N HIS A 307 4.31 1.18 -20.49
CA HIS A 307 4.52 2.26 -19.50
C HIS A 307 5.71 3.19 -19.84
N GLY A 308 6.75 2.68 -20.52
CA GLY A 308 7.89 3.47 -21.01
C GLY A 308 7.60 4.43 -22.18
N ALA A 309 6.40 4.40 -22.77
CA ALA A 309 6.00 5.24 -23.90
C ALA A 309 6.01 6.74 -23.57
N GLU A 310 5.90 7.10 -22.29
CA GLU A 310 5.96 8.49 -21.83
C GLU A 310 7.20 9.24 -22.35
N ILE A 311 8.34 8.54 -22.51
CA ILE A 311 9.57 9.09 -23.08
C ILE A 311 9.39 9.55 -24.54
N PHE A 312 8.55 8.86 -25.30
CA PHE A 312 8.19 9.25 -26.65
C PHE A 312 7.19 10.40 -26.65
N TRP A 313 6.19 10.36 -25.76
CA TRP A 313 5.14 11.39 -25.68
C TRP A 313 5.63 12.74 -25.13
N LYS A 314 6.65 12.75 -24.26
CA LYS A 314 7.29 13.97 -23.74
C LYS A 314 8.05 14.77 -24.82
N GLN A 315 8.34 14.16 -25.97
CA GLN A 315 9.04 14.83 -27.06
C GLN A 315 8.11 15.77 -27.85
N LYS A 316 8.71 16.73 -28.54
CA LYS A 316 7.97 17.67 -29.39
C LYS A 316 7.62 17.01 -30.73
N HIS A 317 6.33 16.83 -30.96
CA HIS A 317 5.76 16.37 -32.23
C HIS A 317 5.05 17.54 -32.93
N SER A 318 5.09 17.56 -34.27
CA SER A 318 4.53 18.70 -35.02
C SER A 318 2.99 18.69 -34.97
N PRO A 319 2.33 19.86 -34.92
CA PRO A 319 0.86 19.93 -35.00
C PRO A 319 0.29 19.30 -36.27
N ALA A 320 1.03 19.32 -37.38
CA ALA A 320 0.64 18.66 -38.62
C ALA A 320 0.59 17.13 -38.47
N ALA A 321 1.59 16.51 -37.83
CA ALA A 321 1.58 15.07 -37.58
C ALA A 321 0.44 14.67 -36.63
N TRP A 322 0.10 15.51 -35.64
CA TRP A 322 -1.07 15.30 -34.80
C TRP A 322 -2.39 15.44 -35.55
N ASN A 323 -2.47 16.35 -36.52
CA ASN A 323 -3.64 16.46 -37.39
C ASN A 323 -3.85 15.19 -38.21
N ASP A 324 -2.80 14.72 -38.88
CA ASP A 324 -2.87 13.51 -39.71
C ASP A 324 -3.22 12.28 -38.85
N LEU A 325 -2.69 12.20 -37.63
CA LEU A 325 -3.06 11.16 -36.67
C LEU A 325 -4.55 11.26 -36.29
N ALA A 326 -5.04 12.46 -35.97
CA ALA A 326 -6.44 12.66 -35.62
C ALA A 326 -7.37 12.22 -36.75
N GLU A 327 -7.03 12.51 -38.01
CA GLU A 327 -7.81 12.07 -39.18
C GLU A 327 -7.84 10.54 -39.29
N LYS A 328 -6.68 9.88 -39.19
CA LYS A 328 -6.59 8.41 -39.22
C LYS A 328 -7.37 7.75 -38.09
N LEU A 329 -7.27 8.28 -36.87
CA LEU A 329 -7.98 7.73 -35.71
C LEU A 329 -9.49 7.99 -35.77
N MET A 330 -9.92 9.16 -36.29
CA MET A 330 -11.33 9.43 -36.53
C MET A 330 -11.92 8.49 -37.58
N GLU A 331 -11.20 8.23 -38.68
CA GLU A 331 -11.62 7.25 -39.69
C GLU A 331 -11.79 5.86 -39.05
N ARG A 332 -10.83 5.43 -38.24
CA ARG A 332 -10.92 4.17 -37.49
C ARG A 332 -12.11 4.14 -36.53
N LEU A 333 -12.38 5.24 -35.82
CA LEU A 333 -13.51 5.35 -34.87
C LEU A 333 -14.87 5.31 -35.57
N ASN A 334 -14.96 5.92 -36.76
CA ASN A 334 -16.16 5.91 -37.60
C ASN A 334 -16.42 4.52 -38.20
N ASN A 335 -15.35 3.82 -38.59
CA ASN A 335 -15.41 2.46 -39.15
C ASN A 335 -15.35 1.36 -38.08
N PHE A 336 -15.40 1.70 -36.80
CA PHE A 336 -15.29 0.75 -35.70
C PHE A 336 -16.52 -0.18 -35.70
N GLN A 337 -16.32 -1.43 -36.13
CA GLN A 337 -17.38 -2.43 -36.23
C GLN A 337 -17.46 -3.27 -34.97
N HIS A 338 -18.68 -3.71 -34.64
CA HIS A 338 -18.92 -4.69 -33.60
C HIS A 338 -18.43 -6.06 -34.07
N THR A 339 -17.40 -6.61 -33.44
CA THR A 339 -17.02 -8.01 -33.65
C THR A 339 -18.03 -8.90 -32.89
N THR A 340 -18.49 -9.98 -33.51
CA THR A 340 -19.46 -10.90 -32.88
C THR A 340 -18.86 -11.74 -31.74
N THR A 341 -17.54 -11.69 -31.58
CA THR A 341 -16.76 -12.49 -30.62
C THR A 341 -16.50 -11.77 -29.29
N GLU A 342 -16.51 -10.44 -29.27
CA GLU A 342 -16.29 -9.67 -28.03
C GLU A 342 -17.60 -9.41 -27.30
N ASP A 343 -17.54 -9.34 -25.97
CA ASP A 343 -18.68 -8.94 -25.17
C ASP A 343 -18.93 -7.42 -25.27
N CYS A 344 -20.15 -6.99 -24.92
CA CYS A 344 -20.55 -5.59 -25.04
C CYS A 344 -19.69 -4.65 -24.18
N PHE A 345 -19.07 -5.15 -23.11
CA PHE A 345 -18.18 -4.36 -22.25
C PHE A 345 -16.84 -4.09 -22.94
N SER A 346 -16.15 -5.11 -23.44
CA SER A 346 -14.84 -4.97 -24.10
C SER A 346 -14.93 -4.05 -25.31
N GLN A 347 -15.99 -4.20 -26.12
CA GLN A 347 -16.23 -3.34 -27.28
C GLN A 347 -16.36 -1.85 -26.90
N LYS A 348 -17.12 -1.55 -25.84
CA LYS A 348 -17.26 -0.17 -25.33
C LYS A 348 -15.93 0.35 -24.81
N TYR A 349 -15.19 -0.47 -24.08
CA TYR A 349 -13.88 -0.12 -23.54
C TYR A 349 -12.88 0.23 -24.65
N HIS A 350 -12.72 -0.61 -25.67
CA HIS A 350 -11.82 -0.33 -26.78
C HIS A 350 -12.24 0.90 -27.59
N ARG A 351 -13.54 1.07 -27.86
CA ARG A 351 -14.06 2.27 -28.53
C ARG A 351 -13.82 3.54 -27.71
N ASP A 352 -13.94 3.45 -26.39
CA ASP A 352 -13.72 4.57 -25.48
C ASP A 352 -12.24 4.98 -25.41
N ARG A 353 -11.33 4.01 -25.30
CA ARG A 353 -9.87 4.26 -25.37
C ARG A 353 -9.46 4.89 -26.69
N LEU A 354 -10.01 4.42 -27.81
CA LEU A 354 -9.77 5.03 -29.12
C LEU A 354 -10.28 6.48 -29.16
N SER A 355 -11.44 6.75 -28.56
CA SER A 355 -11.99 8.10 -28.48
C SER A 355 -11.09 9.04 -27.67
N ASP A 356 -10.49 8.57 -26.57
CA ASP A 356 -9.51 9.36 -25.79
C ASP A 356 -8.28 9.73 -26.64
N TRP A 357 -7.76 8.80 -27.44
CA TRP A 357 -6.66 9.08 -28.35
C TRP A 357 -7.03 10.07 -29.46
N VAL A 358 -8.23 9.98 -30.02
CA VAL A 358 -8.74 10.98 -30.98
C VAL A 358 -8.79 12.36 -30.32
N ILE A 359 -9.35 12.46 -29.11
CA ILE A 359 -9.43 13.72 -28.37
C ILE A 359 -8.04 14.29 -28.08
N HIS A 360 -7.09 13.44 -27.67
CA HIS A 360 -5.71 13.85 -27.44
C HIS A 360 -5.06 14.39 -28.71
N ALA A 361 -5.21 13.69 -29.83
CA ALA A 361 -4.68 14.11 -31.12
C ALA A 361 -5.30 15.44 -31.60
N LEU A 362 -6.61 15.62 -31.46
CA LEU A 362 -7.31 16.88 -31.78
C LEU A 362 -6.81 18.05 -30.91
N ASP A 363 -6.61 17.84 -29.61
CA ASP A 363 -6.10 18.88 -28.71
C ASP A 363 -4.68 19.32 -29.10
N LYS A 364 -3.80 18.36 -29.38
CA LYS A 364 -2.40 18.61 -29.80
C LYS A 364 -2.31 19.22 -31.20
N ALA A 365 -3.25 18.92 -32.09
CA ALA A 365 -3.38 19.55 -33.41
C ALA A 365 -3.98 20.97 -33.33
N GLY A 366 -4.49 21.40 -32.17
CA GLY A 366 -5.17 22.70 -32.01
C GLY A 366 -6.64 22.71 -32.46
N ARG A 367 -7.22 21.55 -32.81
CA ARG A 367 -8.60 21.36 -33.27
C ARG A 367 -9.60 21.23 -32.11
N LYS A 368 -9.44 22.05 -31.06
CA LYS A 368 -10.21 21.93 -29.81
C LYS A 368 -11.72 22.09 -29.97
N LYS A 369 -12.18 22.77 -31.04
CA LYS A 369 -13.60 22.99 -31.33
C LYS A 369 -14.35 21.69 -31.66
N GLU A 370 -13.64 20.66 -32.12
CA GLU A 370 -14.23 19.38 -32.54
C GLU A 370 -14.37 18.38 -31.38
N ILE A 371 -13.70 18.63 -30.25
CA ILE A 371 -13.66 17.71 -29.10
C ILE A 371 -15.05 17.55 -28.46
N ILE A 372 -15.78 18.64 -28.22
CA ILE A 372 -17.11 18.56 -27.58
C ILE A 372 -18.12 17.82 -28.48
N PRO A 373 -18.27 18.17 -29.77
CA PRO A 373 -19.13 17.40 -30.68
C PRO A 373 -18.82 15.90 -30.72
N LEU A 374 -17.52 15.53 -30.74
CA LEU A 374 -17.10 14.13 -30.68
C LEU A 374 -17.53 13.48 -29.35
N CYS A 375 -17.31 14.15 -28.21
CA CYS A 375 -17.72 13.65 -26.91
C CYS A 375 -19.24 13.47 -26.81
N GLU A 376 -20.04 14.37 -27.40
CA GLU A 376 -21.50 14.26 -27.46
C GLU A 376 -21.95 13.01 -28.23
N GLN A 377 -21.33 12.73 -29.37
CA GLN A 377 -21.61 11.55 -30.19
C GLN A 377 -21.23 10.25 -29.49
N GLU A 378 -20.09 10.24 -28.78
CA GLU A 378 -19.54 9.02 -28.18
C GLU A 378 -20.11 8.73 -26.79
N ALA A 379 -20.58 9.74 -26.04
CA ALA A 379 -21.09 9.56 -24.68
C ALA A 379 -22.23 8.54 -24.58
N GLU A 380 -23.13 8.48 -25.57
CA GLU A 380 -24.24 7.51 -25.57
C GLU A 380 -23.79 6.10 -25.98
N LYS A 381 -22.78 6.00 -26.86
CA LYS A 381 -22.28 4.71 -27.36
C LYS A 381 -21.42 4.00 -26.33
N THR A 382 -20.58 4.77 -25.64
CA THR A 382 -19.56 4.27 -24.69
C THR A 382 -19.99 4.39 -23.23
N GLU A 383 -21.07 5.12 -22.94
CA GLU A 383 -21.50 5.53 -21.59
C GLU A 383 -20.52 6.52 -20.89
N SER A 384 -19.56 7.09 -21.64
CA SER A 384 -18.54 8.03 -21.13
C SER A 384 -19.05 9.47 -20.97
N TYR A 385 -20.21 9.64 -20.33
CA TYR A 385 -20.82 10.95 -20.05
C TYR A 385 -19.90 11.85 -19.21
N GLN A 386 -19.12 11.28 -18.28
CA GLN A 386 -18.23 12.04 -17.41
C GLN A 386 -17.18 12.84 -18.20
N ARG A 387 -16.62 12.25 -19.27
CA ARG A 387 -15.65 12.90 -20.16
C ARG A 387 -16.26 14.14 -20.80
N LEU A 388 -17.44 14.00 -21.39
CA LEU A 388 -18.18 15.10 -22.02
C LEU A 388 -18.47 16.23 -21.03
N VAL A 389 -19.01 15.89 -19.85
CA VAL A 389 -19.34 16.86 -18.81
C VAL A 389 -18.09 17.64 -18.37
N ASN A 390 -16.96 16.95 -18.18
CA ASN A 390 -15.70 17.61 -17.82
C ASN A 390 -15.26 18.64 -18.87
N PHE A 391 -15.39 18.33 -20.17
CA PHE A 391 -15.08 19.29 -21.24
C PHE A 391 -16.06 20.47 -21.28
N LEU A 392 -17.36 20.23 -21.10
CA LEU A 392 -18.38 21.29 -21.04
C LEU A 392 -18.14 22.24 -19.86
N VAL A 393 -17.78 21.71 -18.70
CA VAL A 393 -17.46 22.49 -17.49
C VAL A 393 -16.20 23.34 -17.71
N ARG A 394 -15.14 22.77 -18.31
CA ARG A 394 -13.92 23.52 -18.68
C ARG A 394 -14.21 24.65 -19.68
N ALA A 395 -15.15 24.42 -20.60
CA ALA A 395 -15.61 25.42 -21.55
C ALA A 395 -16.66 26.40 -20.97
N GLN A 396 -16.95 26.33 -19.66
CA GLN A 396 -17.96 27.15 -18.97
C GLN A 396 -19.40 27.02 -19.55
N ARG A 397 -19.70 25.93 -20.28
CA ARG A 397 -21.03 25.61 -20.83
C ARG A 397 -21.88 24.88 -19.79
N PHE A 398 -22.11 25.51 -18.64
CA PHE A 398 -22.69 24.84 -17.46
C PHE A 398 -24.11 24.29 -17.66
N LYS A 399 -24.98 25.00 -18.42
CA LYS A 399 -26.35 24.54 -18.67
C LYS A 399 -26.38 23.24 -19.46
N GLU A 400 -25.50 23.12 -20.46
CA GLU A 400 -25.38 21.92 -21.28
C GLU A 400 -24.74 20.78 -20.49
N ALA A 401 -23.74 21.09 -19.66
CA ALA A 401 -23.17 20.12 -18.73
C ALA A 401 -24.24 19.51 -17.82
N GLU A 402 -25.13 20.32 -17.25
CA GLU A 402 -26.24 19.83 -16.42
C GLU A 402 -27.21 18.92 -17.20
N GLN A 403 -27.58 19.28 -18.43
CA GLN A 403 -28.44 18.45 -19.27
C GLN A 403 -27.83 17.07 -19.52
N TRP A 404 -26.53 17.03 -19.84
CA TRP A 404 -25.81 15.78 -20.07
C TRP A 404 -25.59 14.96 -18.79
N ILE A 405 -25.42 15.62 -17.64
CA ILE A 405 -25.42 14.94 -16.33
C ILE A 405 -26.73 14.19 -16.12
N PHE A 406 -27.89 14.85 -16.25
CA PHE A 406 -29.18 14.19 -16.03
C PHE A 406 -29.42 13.06 -17.03
N LYS A 407 -29.06 13.28 -18.29
CA LYS A 407 -29.15 12.26 -19.35
C LYS A 407 -28.29 11.04 -19.02
N GLY A 408 -27.03 11.26 -18.62
CA GLY A 408 -26.11 10.19 -18.24
C GLY A 408 -26.55 9.43 -17.00
N ILE A 409 -27.04 10.13 -15.97
CA ILE A 409 -27.59 9.47 -14.76
C ILE A 409 -28.78 8.60 -15.13
N ASN A 410 -29.74 9.08 -15.91
CA ASN A 410 -30.90 8.30 -16.34
C ASN A 410 -30.51 7.05 -17.14
N ALA A 411 -29.49 7.15 -18.00
CA ALA A 411 -29.00 6.03 -18.80
C ALA A 411 -28.24 4.99 -17.97
N THR A 412 -27.45 5.42 -16.97
CA THR A 412 -26.47 4.57 -16.28
C THR A 412 -26.88 4.11 -14.89
N LEU A 413 -27.85 4.77 -14.23
CA LEU A 413 -28.21 4.54 -12.82
C LEU A 413 -28.46 3.06 -12.46
N LYS A 414 -29.07 2.28 -13.36
CA LYS A 414 -29.38 0.85 -13.11
C LYS A 414 -28.27 -0.11 -13.54
N LYS A 415 -27.51 0.23 -14.58
CA LYS A 415 -26.52 -0.66 -15.22
C LYS A 415 -25.09 -0.44 -14.67
N SER A 416 -24.74 0.83 -14.49
CA SER A 416 -23.38 1.30 -14.21
C SER A 416 -23.43 2.36 -13.09
N PRO A 417 -23.79 2.00 -11.84
CA PRO A 417 -24.03 2.96 -10.76
C PRO A 417 -22.81 3.83 -10.41
N GLY A 418 -21.59 3.35 -10.68
CA GLY A 418 -20.36 4.13 -10.50
C GLY A 418 -20.29 5.36 -11.41
N ILE A 419 -20.74 5.25 -12.67
CA ILE A 419 -20.78 6.36 -13.61
C ILE A 419 -21.80 7.40 -13.15
N ALA A 420 -22.99 6.95 -12.74
CA ALA A 420 -24.03 7.83 -12.21
C ALA A 420 -23.56 8.58 -10.94
N ALA A 421 -22.80 7.91 -10.06
CA ALA A 421 -22.23 8.53 -8.86
C ALA A 421 -21.21 9.64 -9.21
N GLY A 422 -20.33 9.43 -10.20
CA GLY A 422 -19.39 10.45 -10.68
C GLY A 422 -20.09 11.68 -11.26
N LEU A 423 -21.13 11.47 -12.07
CA LEU A 423 -21.94 12.55 -12.64
C LEU A 423 -22.67 13.35 -11.56
N ARG A 424 -23.20 12.66 -10.55
CA ARG A 424 -23.87 13.26 -9.41
C ARG A 424 -22.91 14.08 -8.54
N GLU A 425 -21.67 13.66 -8.38
CA GLU A 425 -20.64 14.47 -7.71
C GLU A 425 -20.34 15.75 -8.49
N THR A 426 -20.23 15.64 -9.82
CA THR A 426 -20.02 16.82 -10.68
C THR A 426 -21.18 17.80 -10.57
N LEU A 427 -22.43 17.31 -10.52
CA LEU A 427 -23.61 18.13 -10.28
C LEU A 427 -23.54 18.85 -8.92
N ARG A 428 -23.13 18.14 -7.88
CA ARG A 428 -22.98 18.69 -6.53
C ARG A 428 -21.99 19.86 -6.53
N GLU A 429 -20.85 19.71 -7.19
CA GLU A 429 -19.84 20.77 -7.31
C GLU A 429 -20.34 21.97 -8.12
N LEU A 430 -21.09 21.75 -9.20
CA LEU A 430 -21.72 22.84 -9.96
C LEU A 430 -22.71 23.63 -9.10
N ARG A 431 -23.57 22.94 -8.33
CA ARG A 431 -24.56 23.57 -7.45
C ARG A 431 -23.90 24.33 -6.30
N LYS A 432 -22.81 23.80 -5.72
CA LYS A 432 -21.99 24.52 -4.73
C LYS A 432 -21.44 25.82 -5.28
N LYS A 433 -20.88 25.81 -6.51
CA LYS A 433 -20.35 27.02 -7.16
C LYS A 433 -21.44 28.06 -7.45
N ASN A 434 -22.64 27.61 -7.81
CA ASN A 434 -23.79 28.48 -8.05
C ASN A 434 -24.47 28.97 -6.75
N GLY A 435 -24.05 28.50 -5.58
CA GLY A 435 -24.67 28.85 -4.29
C GLY A 435 -26.04 28.20 -4.04
N ASP A 436 -26.43 27.21 -4.85
CA ASP A 436 -27.69 26.47 -4.73
C ASP A 436 -27.59 25.39 -3.63
N TRP A 437 -27.45 25.86 -2.39
CA TRP A 437 -27.26 24.98 -1.23
C TRP A 437 -28.48 24.12 -0.92
N LEU A 438 -29.68 24.53 -1.33
CA LEU A 438 -30.89 23.72 -1.17
C LEU A 438 -30.84 22.45 -2.03
N TYR A 439 -30.36 22.57 -3.28
CA TYR A 439 -30.13 21.42 -4.13
C TYR A 439 -28.99 20.54 -3.60
N VAL A 440 -27.88 21.13 -3.16
CA VAL A 440 -26.76 20.38 -2.56
C VAL A 440 -27.21 19.60 -1.33
N ALA A 441 -28.00 20.22 -0.44
CA ALA A 441 -28.56 19.54 0.72
C ALA A 441 -29.50 18.40 0.32
N SER A 442 -30.30 18.57 -0.73
CA SER A 442 -31.18 17.53 -1.27
C SER A 442 -30.38 16.32 -1.80
N LEU A 443 -29.27 16.55 -2.51
CA LEU A 443 -28.34 15.49 -2.92
C LEU A 443 -27.71 14.80 -1.69
N CYS A 444 -27.22 15.56 -0.72
CA CYS A 444 -26.62 14.97 0.49
C CYS A 444 -27.63 14.15 1.31
N ALA A 445 -28.90 14.56 1.33
CA ALA A 445 -29.96 13.84 2.03
C ALA A 445 -30.24 12.48 1.38
N GLU A 446 -30.34 12.47 0.06
CA GLU A 446 -30.49 11.25 -0.74
C GLU A 446 -29.30 10.28 -0.54
N ASP A 447 -28.06 10.78 -0.55
CA ASP A 447 -26.86 9.96 -0.28
C ASP A 447 -26.92 9.36 1.14
N PHE A 448 -27.33 10.16 2.13
CA PHE A 448 -27.48 9.72 3.51
C PHE A 448 -28.56 8.66 3.67
N PHE A 449 -29.71 8.78 2.99
CA PHE A 449 -30.78 7.77 3.09
C PHE A 449 -30.41 6.45 2.42
N GLN A 450 -29.57 6.47 1.38
CA GLN A 450 -29.09 5.27 0.72
C GLN A 450 -27.99 4.58 1.54
N HIS A 451 -27.03 5.35 2.07
CA HIS A 451 -25.90 4.87 2.86
C HIS A 451 -25.76 5.66 4.17
N PRO A 452 -26.58 5.34 5.20
CA PRO A 452 -26.60 6.10 6.44
C PRO A 452 -25.33 5.88 7.25
N GLY A 453 -24.56 6.95 7.46
CA GLY A 453 -23.30 6.92 8.20
C GLY A 453 -22.99 8.27 8.84
N LEU A 454 -21.96 8.32 9.68
CA LEU A 454 -21.52 9.56 10.32
C LEU A 454 -21.08 10.61 9.28
N ASP A 455 -20.30 10.20 8.30
CA ASP A 455 -19.74 11.11 7.28
C ASP A 455 -20.84 11.69 6.38
N SER A 456 -21.78 10.86 5.94
CA SER A 456 -22.93 11.30 5.13
C SER A 456 -23.87 12.20 5.95
N PHE A 457 -24.05 11.93 7.25
CA PHE A 457 -24.81 12.81 8.16
C PHE A 457 -24.15 14.18 8.35
N GLN A 458 -22.84 14.22 8.62
CA GLN A 458 -22.11 15.48 8.79
C GLN A 458 -22.09 16.29 7.49
N THR A 459 -21.94 15.63 6.35
CA THR A 459 -22.00 16.28 5.03
C THR A 459 -23.38 16.90 4.80
N LEU A 460 -24.45 16.17 5.13
CA LEU A 460 -25.82 16.68 5.08
C LEU A 460 -26.01 17.88 6.03
N GLN A 461 -25.54 17.82 7.27
CA GLN A 461 -25.64 18.94 8.21
C GLN A 461 -24.96 20.21 7.69
N LYS A 462 -23.72 20.09 7.20
CA LYS A 462 -22.99 21.23 6.62
C LYS A 462 -23.71 21.84 5.42
N ALA A 463 -24.30 21.02 4.55
CA ALA A 463 -25.09 21.51 3.42
C ALA A 463 -26.40 22.17 3.88
N ALA A 464 -27.09 21.59 4.85
CA ALA A 464 -28.34 22.10 5.40
C ALA A 464 -28.16 23.40 6.20
N GLU A 465 -27.02 23.58 6.87
CA GLU A 465 -26.61 24.84 7.50
C GLU A 465 -26.55 25.97 6.48
N LYS A 466 -25.84 25.75 5.37
CA LYS A 466 -25.73 26.73 4.29
C LYS A 466 -27.05 26.99 3.58
N ALA A 467 -27.94 25.99 3.56
CA ALA A 467 -29.31 26.12 3.06
C ALA A 467 -30.31 26.69 4.08
N GLN A 468 -29.87 27.08 5.29
CA GLN A 468 -30.72 27.60 6.39
C GLN A 468 -31.84 26.63 6.82
N ALA A 469 -31.62 25.33 6.65
CA ALA A 469 -32.62 24.27 6.87
C ALA A 469 -32.17 23.22 7.91
N LEU A 470 -31.08 23.48 8.65
CA LEU A 470 -30.43 22.50 9.54
C LEU A 470 -31.39 21.86 10.55
N SER A 471 -32.20 22.64 11.26
CA SER A 471 -33.03 22.14 12.36
C SER A 471 -34.04 21.09 11.89
N ALA A 472 -34.80 21.43 10.84
CA ALA A 472 -35.76 20.55 10.21
C ALA A 472 -35.10 19.30 9.59
N VAL A 473 -33.98 19.50 8.86
CA VAL A 473 -33.26 18.40 8.21
C VAL A 473 -32.67 17.43 9.22
N ARG A 474 -32.05 17.95 10.29
CA ARG A 474 -31.45 17.12 11.35
C ARG A 474 -32.51 16.30 12.08
N ALA A 475 -33.63 16.91 12.46
CA ALA A 475 -34.72 16.21 13.13
C ALA A 475 -35.26 15.04 12.28
N ALA A 476 -35.49 15.30 10.99
CA ALA A 476 -35.92 14.28 10.05
C ALA A 476 -34.87 13.18 9.79
N ALA A 477 -33.59 13.53 9.69
CA ALA A 477 -32.51 12.56 9.52
C ALA A 477 -32.36 11.64 10.74
N VAL A 478 -32.47 12.16 11.96
CA VAL A 478 -32.49 11.34 13.18
C VAL A 478 -33.73 10.46 13.23
N HIS A 479 -34.92 10.99 12.93
CA HIS A 479 -36.15 10.19 12.88
C HIS A 479 -36.06 9.04 11.86
N PHE A 480 -35.42 9.28 10.71
CA PHE A 480 -35.13 8.24 9.74
C PHE A 480 -34.23 7.14 10.31
N LEU A 481 -33.16 7.49 11.05
CA LEU A 481 -32.30 6.48 11.69
C LEU A 481 -33.04 5.68 12.77
N GLU A 482 -34.01 6.29 13.45
CA GLU A 482 -34.80 5.64 14.50
C GLU A 482 -35.90 4.72 13.93
N ALA A 483 -36.65 5.19 12.93
CA ALA A 483 -37.90 4.56 12.46
C ALA A 483 -37.88 4.04 11.01
N GLY A 484 -36.84 4.37 10.23
CA GLY A 484 -36.72 3.99 8.81
C GLY A 484 -37.70 4.66 7.85
N LYS A 485 -38.41 5.69 8.31
CA LYS A 485 -39.38 6.45 7.51
C LYS A 485 -38.70 7.65 6.85
N LEU A 486 -38.87 7.77 5.53
CA LEU A 486 -38.34 8.90 4.77
C LEU A 486 -39.18 10.16 5.04
N PRO A 487 -38.55 11.35 5.12
CA PRO A 487 -39.24 12.58 5.52
C PRO A 487 -40.02 13.27 4.41
N TYR A 488 -40.03 12.75 3.17
CA TYR A 488 -40.66 13.41 2.02
C TYR A 488 -42.17 13.67 2.15
N ASN A 489 -42.87 12.94 3.02
CA ASN A 489 -44.29 13.13 3.27
C ASN A 489 -44.58 14.09 4.43
N SER A 490 -43.54 14.65 5.07
CA SER A 490 -43.68 15.57 6.19
C SER A 490 -43.71 17.02 5.70
N PRO A 491 -44.70 17.84 6.09
CA PRO A 491 -44.77 19.25 5.70
C PRO A 491 -43.62 20.10 6.27
N SER A 492 -42.93 19.58 7.29
CA SER A 492 -41.76 20.23 7.90
C SER A 492 -40.45 19.95 7.14
N TRP A 493 -40.47 19.11 6.11
CA TRP A 493 -39.27 18.74 5.35
C TRP A 493 -38.98 19.74 4.21
N PRO A 494 -37.83 20.45 4.23
CA PRO A 494 -37.57 21.55 3.30
C PRO A 494 -36.86 21.13 2.00
N LEU A 495 -36.43 19.86 1.89
CA LEU A 495 -35.64 19.36 0.75
C LEU A 495 -36.51 18.59 -0.24
N PHE A 496 -36.10 18.53 -1.51
CA PHE A 496 -36.86 17.86 -2.57
C PHE A 496 -36.14 16.62 -3.09
N ARG A 497 -36.84 15.81 -3.89
CA ARG A 497 -36.22 14.68 -4.61
C ARG A 497 -35.56 15.21 -5.88
N THR A 498 -34.29 14.89 -6.06
CA THR A 498 -33.52 15.34 -7.23
C THR A 498 -33.73 14.42 -8.43
N GLY A 499 -34.23 13.20 -8.20
CA GLY A 499 -34.42 12.18 -9.24
C GLY A 499 -33.12 11.55 -9.73
N THR A 500 -32.00 11.76 -9.03
CA THR A 500 -30.68 11.28 -9.47
C THR A 500 -30.19 10.01 -8.76
N ILE A 501 -31.02 9.43 -7.88
CA ILE A 501 -30.84 8.08 -7.32
C ILE A 501 -32.17 7.31 -7.31
N ASP A 502 -32.08 5.98 -7.26
CA ASP A 502 -33.23 5.11 -7.01
C ASP A 502 -33.43 4.98 -5.50
N THR A 503 -34.36 5.78 -4.94
CA THR A 503 -34.64 5.79 -3.49
C THR A 503 -35.32 4.53 -2.98
N ASP A 504 -35.81 3.65 -3.88
CA ASP A 504 -36.57 2.47 -3.51
C ASP A 504 -35.65 1.27 -3.25
N LYS A 505 -34.47 1.25 -3.88
CA LYS A 505 -33.38 0.29 -3.59
C LYS A 505 -32.62 0.67 -2.32
N ARG A 506 -33.26 0.48 -1.16
CA ARG A 506 -32.60 0.63 0.15
C ARG A 506 -31.87 -0.64 0.54
N CYS A 507 -30.70 -0.50 1.16
CA CYS A 507 -30.10 -1.61 1.91
C CYS A 507 -31.11 -2.12 2.94
N GLY A 508 -31.23 -3.44 3.09
CA GLY A 508 -32.11 -4.11 4.05
C GLY A 508 -31.68 -3.85 5.50
N ASN A 509 -31.79 -2.61 5.93
CA ASN A 509 -31.38 -2.14 7.25
C ASN A 509 -32.44 -2.52 8.29
N THR A 510 -32.02 -3.09 9.42
CA THR A 510 -32.83 -3.19 10.62
C THR A 510 -32.82 -1.85 11.35
N TYR A 511 -34.01 -1.31 11.63
CA TYR A 511 -34.17 -0.08 12.39
C TYR A 511 -34.52 -0.41 13.85
N PRO A 512 -34.02 0.38 14.83
CA PRO A 512 -33.20 1.58 14.69
C PRO A 512 -31.75 1.30 14.28
N LEU A 513 -31.14 2.21 13.49
CA LEU A 513 -29.74 2.16 13.07
C LEU A 513 -28.79 2.57 14.20
N THR A 514 -28.77 1.75 15.26
CA THR A 514 -28.10 2.04 16.54
C THR A 514 -26.62 2.37 16.40
N LYS A 515 -25.89 1.71 15.49
CA LYS A 515 -24.46 1.97 15.25
C LYS A 515 -24.24 3.42 14.80
N THR A 516 -24.97 3.86 13.78
CA THR A 516 -24.89 5.22 13.23
C THR A 516 -25.37 6.25 14.25
N LEU A 517 -26.45 5.96 14.97
CA LEU A 517 -26.97 6.83 16.04
C LEU A 517 -25.93 7.06 17.15
N VAL A 518 -25.21 6.00 17.56
CA VAL A 518 -24.12 6.09 18.54
C VAL A 518 -22.93 6.87 17.99
N ASP A 519 -22.48 6.59 16.76
CA ASP A 519 -21.34 7.30 16.16
C ASP A 519 -21.65 8.82 16.03
N ILE A 520 -22.89 9.20 15.67
CA ILE A 520 -23.36 10.60 15.66
C ILE A 520 -23.39 11.18 17.08
N ALA A 521 -23.93 10.47 18.06
CA ALA A 521 -24.01 10.95 19.44
C ALA A 521 -22.61 11.16 20.06
N ILE A 522 -21.63 10.31 19.73
CA ILE A 522 -20.22 10.49 20.12
C ILE A 522 -19.67 11.78 19.50
N ALA A 523 -19.85 11.97 18.19
CA ALA A 523 -19.35 13.16 17.48
C ALA A 523 -19.94 14.46 18.03
N GLU A 524 -21.23 14.45 18.37
CA GLU A 524 -21.94 15.60 18.95
C GLU A 524 -21.78 15.70 20.49
N LYS A 525 -20.98 14.82 21.12
CA LYS A 525 -20.76 14.76 22.58
C LYS A 525 -22.03 14.59 23.42
N ARG A 526 -23.08 13.97 22.86
CA ARG A 526 -24.35 13.66 23.54
C ARG A 526 -24.24 12.32 24.28
N LEU A 527 -23.60 12.33 25.44
CA LEU A 527 -23.23 11.10 26.16
C LEU A 527 -24.45 10.26 26.62
N GLU A 528 -25.57 10.89 26.98
CA GLU A 528 -26.80 10.17 27.35
C GLU A 528 -27.38 9.38 26.18
N ASP A 529 -27.34 9.96 24.97
CA ASP A 529 -27.77 9.28 23.75
C ASP A 529 -26.83 8.13 23.36
N VAL A 530 -25.53 8.27 23.60
CA VAL A 530 -24.56 7.18 23.43
C VAL A 530 -24.96 5.99 24.30
N ILE A 531 -25.27 6.22 25.57
CA ILE A 531 -25.70 5.18 26.51
C ILE A 531 -27.03 4.56 26.06
N ARG A 532 -28.03 5.40 25.77
CA ARG A 532 -29.37 4.96 25.32
C ARG A 532 -29.27 4.00 24.13
N TRP A 533 -28.58 4.40 23.07
CA TRP A 533 -28.50 3.59 21.85
C TRP A 533 -27.56 2.39 21.95
N TYR A 534 -26.50 2.48 22.77
CA TYR A 534 -25.67 1.33 23.10
C TYR A 534 -26.48 0.23 23.81
N ASP A 535 -27.38 0.63 24.71
CA ASP A 535 -28.21 -0.30 25.49
C ASP A 535 -29.28 -0.95 24.63
N VAL A 536 -29.99 -0.17 23.80
CA VAL A 536 -30.95 -0.69 22.81
C VAL A 536 -30.29 -1.77 21.94
N LYS A 537 -29.10 -1.50 21.39
CA LYS A 537 -28.37 -2.48 20.57
C LYS A 537 -28.02 -3.77 21.31
N ASN A 538 -27.64 -3.68 22.59
CA ASN A 538 -27.30 -4.86 23.38
C ASN A 538 -28.54 -5.68 23.78
N THR A 539 -29.72 -5.07 23.84
CA THR A 539 -30.98 -5.77 24.15
C THR A 539 -31.60 -6.46 22.94
N THR A 540 -31.42 -5.90 21.73
CA THR A 540 -31.77 -6.57 20.48
C THR A 540 -30.79 -7.72 20.26
N LYS A 541 -31.26 -8.97 20.44
CA LYS A 541 -30.50 -10.20 20.12
C LYS A 541 -30.29 -10.32 18.60
N GLU A 542 -29.54 -9.40 17.98
CA GLU A 542 -29.02 -9.62 16.64
C GLU A 542 -27.95 -10.71 16.74
N PHE A 543 -28.24 -11.82 16.08
CA PHE A 543 -27.42 -13.02 16.06
C PHE A 543 -26.09 -12.70 15.34
N GLY A 544 -24.99 -12.80 16.09
CA GLY A 544 -23.65 -13.15 15.59
C GLY A 544 -22.99 -12.18 14.62
N TRP A 545 -22.25 -11.20 15.13
CA TRP A 545 -21.15 -10.58 14.36
C TRP A 545 -19.89 -10.51 15.22
N TRP A 546 -18.96 -11.42 14.94
CA TRP A 546 -17.57 -11.33 15.36
C TRP A 546 -16.95 -10.02 14.81
N GLY A 547 -16.27 -9.22 15.62
CA GLY A 547 -15.53 -8.02 15.15
C GLY A 547 -16.05 -6.63 15.55
N ASN A 548 -17.04 -6.52 16.46
CA ASN A 548 -17.52 -5.23 16.98
C ASN A 548 -16.60 -4.53 18.00
N GLU A 549 -15.45 -5.12 18.33
CA GLU A 549 -14.53 -4.66 19.37
C GLU A 549 -14.03 -3.23 19.15
N SER A 550 -13.81 -2.85 17.88
CA SER A 550 -13.39 -1.50 17.51
C SER A 550 -14.49 -0.46 17.80
N TRP A 551 -15.76 -0.82 17.57
CA TRP A 551 -16.88 0.06 17.84
C TRP A 551 -17.16 0.18 19.35
N GLU A 552 -17.18 -0.94 20.09
CA GLU A 552 -17.36 -0.91 21.56
C GLU A 552 -16.22 -0.14 22.25
N ASP A 553 -14.99 -0.22 21.73
CA ASP A 553 -13.88 0.58 22.23
C ASP A 553 -14.10 2.09 22.05
N ARG A 554 -14.60 2.54 20.89
CA ARG A 554 -14.92 3.95 20.66
C ARG A 554 -15.98 4.46 21.64
N VAL A 555 -17.02 3.67 21.88
CA VAL A 555 -18.06 3.99 22.88
C VAL A 555 -17.46 4.12 24.27
N ALA A 556 -16.66 3.14 24.70
CA ALA A 556 -16.05 3.15 26.03
C ALA A 556 -15.07 4.32 26.20
N VAL A 557 -14.28 4.65 25.17
CA VAL A 557 -13.38 5.82 25.20
C VAL A 557 -14.18 7.12 25.34
N ALA A 558 -15.27 7.28 24.58
CA ALA A 558 -16.11 8.48 24.65
C ALA A 558 -16.76 8.67 26.04
N LEU A 559 -17.06 7.57 26.74
CA LEU A 559 -17.67 7.58 28.06
C LEU A 559 -16.65 7.64 29.22
N ALA A 560 -15.35 7.48 28.96
CA ALA A 560 -14.36 7.22 30.00
C ALA A 560 -14.23 8.33 31.07
N ASP A 561 -14.40 9.59 30.68
CA ASP A 561 -14.25 10.72 31.60
C ASP A 561 -15.53 11.01 32.41
N SER A 562 -16.72 10.96 31.78
CA SER A 562 -17.99 11.29 32.45
C SER A 562 -18.71 10.08 33.05
N TYR A 563 -18.55 8.89 32.47
CA TYR A 563 -19.17 7.64 32.92
C TYR A 563 -18.12 6.51 33.02
N PRO A 564 -17.10 6.66 33.88
CA PRO A 564 -15.98 5.72 33.99
C PRO A 564 -16.42 4.28 34.28
N GLU A 565 -17.43 4.08 35.12
CA GLU A 565 -17.95 2.74 35.43
C GLU A 565 -18.53 2.04 34.19
N ARG A 566 -19.21 2.80 33.32
CA ARG A 566 -19.75 2.26 32.07
C ARG A 566 -18.64 1.89 31.11
N SER A 567 -17.63 2.75 30.97
CA SER A 567 -16.44 2.49 30.15
C SER A 567 -15.71 1.21 30.60
N ILE A 568 -15.49 1.08 31.91
CA ILE A 568 -14.89 -0.12 32.52
C ILE A 568 -15.72 -1.36 32.20
N ALA A 569 -17.04 -1.31 32.37
CA ALA A 569 -17.92 -2.45 32.11
C ALA A 569 -17.87 -2.90 30.65
N ILE A 570 -17.85 -1.96 29.70
CA ILE A 570 -17.73 -2.26 28.27
C ILE A 570 -16.39 -2.91 27.97
N TRP A 571 -15.27 -2.33 28.42
CA TRP A 571 -13.95 -2.92 28.19
C TRP A 571 -13.80 -4.29 28.87
N LYS A 572 -14.39 -4.52 30.04
CA LYS A 572 -14.40 -5.83 30.71
C LYS A 572 -15.12 -6.86 29.86
N LYS A 573 -16.33 -6.54 29.38
CA LYS A 573 -17.11 -7.40 28.48
C LYS A 573 -16.29 -7.78 27.23
N VAL A 574 -15.69 -6.79 26.56
CA VAL A 574 -14.85 -7.03 25.38
C VAL A 574 -13.66 -7.94 25.72
N ALA A 575 -12.93 -7.63 26.79
CA ALA A 575 -11.76 -8.42 27.21
C ALA A 575 -12.14 -9.88 27.50
N GLU A 576 -13.23 -10.11 28.23
CA GLU A 576 -13.69 -11.45 28.61
C GLU A 576 -14.21 -12.24 27.41
N THR A 577 -14.92 -11.61 26.47
CA THR A 577 -15.29 -12.24 25.19
C THR A 577 -14.05 -12.70 24.43
N GLN A 578 -13.02 -11.87 24.32
CA GLN A 578 -11.75 -12.23 23.66
C GLN A 578 -11.02 -13.38 24.37
N ILE A 579 -11.02 -13.39 25.71
CA ILE A 579 -10.44 -14.48 26.49
C ILE A 579 -11.21 -15.79 26.26
N GLY A 580 -12.52 -15.72 26.01
CA GLY A 580 -13.38 -16.86 25.67
C GLY A 580 -12.95 -17.61 24.42
N LEU A 581 -12.29 -16.96 23.45
CA LEU A 581 -11.96 -17.54 22.14
C LEU A 581 -10.75 -18.46 22.11
N THR A 582 -10.10 -18.63 23.25
CA THR A 582 -9.03 -19.61 23.52
C THR A 582 -7.77 -19.57 22.63
N GLN A 583 -7.68 -18.70 21.61
CA GLN A 583 -6.50 -18.57 20.76
C GLN A 583 -5.52 -17.47 21.26
N PRO A 584 -4.19 -17.63 21.08
CA PRO A 584 -3.19 -16.68 21.57
C PRO A 584 -3.36 -15.25 21.07
N LYS A 585 -3.79 -15.08 19.82
CA LYS A 585 -4.00 -13.76 19.20
C LYS A 585 -5.07 -12.94 19.94
N TYR A 586 -6.14 -13.58 20.41
CA TYR A 586 -7.22 -12.93 21.14
C TYR A 586 -6.84 -12.57 22.57
N TYR A 587 -5.93 -13.32 23.21
CA TYR A 587 -5.39 -12.93 24.52
C TYR A 587 -4.58 -11.63 24.45
N ALA A 588 -3.84 -11.40 23.36
CA ALA A 588 -3.12 -10.14 23.15
C ALA A 588 -4.09 -8.95 22.98
N VAL A 589 -5.21 -9.17 22.29
CA VAL A 589 -6.29 -8.18 22.15
C VAL A 589 -6.98 -7.91 23.49
N ALA A 590 -7.31 -8.96 24.26
CA ALA A 590 -7.87 -8.82 25.60
C ALA A 590 -6.95 -7.99 26.51
N ALA A 591 -5.64 -8.24 26.46
CA ALA A 591 -4.65 -7.50 27.24
C ALA A 591 -4.66 -6.00 26.95
N ARG A 592 -4.92 -5.58 25.70
CA ARG A 592 -5.06 -4.16 25.34
C ARG A 592 -6.19 -3.49 26.12
N TYR A 593 -7.35 -4.14 26.22
CA TYR A 593 -8.50 -3.63 26.97
C TYR A 593 -8.25 -3.66 28.48
N LEU A 594 -7.63 -4.73 28.98
CA LEU A 594 -7.18 -4.82 30.37
C LEU A 594 -6.23 -3.67 30.77
N ARG A 595 -5.32 -3.24 29.88
CA ARG A 595 -4.48 -2.05 30.12
C ARG A 595 -5.29 -0.77 30.23
N LYS A 596 -6.33 -0.58 29.40
CA LYS A 596 -7.21 0.60 29.45
C LYS A 596 -7.99 0.64 30.76
N ILE A 597 -8.54 -0.51 31.18
CA ILE A 597 -9.21 -0.66 32.48
C ILE A 597 -8.26 -0.31 33.63
N ASN A 598 -7.05 -0.86 33.64
CA ASN A 598 -6.05 -0.57 34.66
C ASN A 598 -5.75 0.93 34.76
N ARG A 599 -5.46 1.58 33.62
CA ARG A 599 -5.17 3.03 33.58
C ARG A 599 -6.33 3.85 34.14
N LEU A 600 -7.57 3.54 33.73
CA LEU A 600 -8.75 4.27 34.19
C LEU A 600 -9.01 4.02 35.68
N MET A 601 -8.92 2.77 36.16
CA MET A 601 -9.08 2.45 37.58
C MET A 601 -8.00 3.10 38.47
N ILE A 602 -6.76 3.19 38.01
CA ILE A 602 -5.69 3.91 38.72
C ILE A 602 -6.00 5.42 38.77
N LYS A 603 -6.44 6.03 37.66
CA LYS A 603 -6.86 7.45 37.61
C LYS A 603 -7.97 7.75 38.63
N LEU A 604 -8.85 6.77 38.88
CA LEU A 604 -9.95 6.86 39.85
C LEU A 604 -9.55 6.49 41.29
N GLY A 605 -8.28 6.18 41.56
CA GLY A 605 -7.80 5.77 42.88
C GLY A 605 -8.18 4.33 43.29
N ARG A 606 -8.70 3.52 42.36
CA ARG A 606 -9.25 2.17 42.59
C ARG A 606 -8.24 1.06 42.28
N ALA A 607 -6.98 1.25 42.66
CA ALA A 607 -5.91 0.27 42.40
C ALA A 607 -6.16 -1.09 43.09
N LYS A 608 -6.84 -1.11 44.24
CA LYS A 608 -7.21 -2.34 44.95
C LYS A 608 -8.23 -3.18 44.16
N ASP A 609 -9.24 -2.53 43.58
CA ASP A 609 -10.28 -3.19 42.79
C ASP A 609 -9.69 -3.80 41.50
N TRP A 610 -8.71 -3.12 40.90
CA TRP A 610 -7.94 -3.67 39.78
C TRP A 610 -7.18 -4.96 40.19
N GLN A 611 -6.52 -4.95 41.35
CA GLN A 611 -5.79 -6.13 41.84
C GLN A 611 -6.73 -7.31 42.11
N ALA A 612 -7.90 -7.04 42.71
CA ALA A 612 -8.94 -8.05 42.91
C ALA A 612 -9.42 -8.63 41.57
N TYR A 613 -9.78 -7.77 40.61
CA TYR A 613 -10.23 -8.20 39.29
C TYR A 613 -9.21 -9.05 38.53
N VAL A 614 -7.92 -8.68 38.57
CA VAL A 614 -6.84 -9.48 37.97
C VAL A 614 -6.68 -10.82 38.68
N SER A 615 -6.85 -10.85 40.01
CA SER A 615 -6.81 -12.10 40.78
C SER A 615 -7.94 -13.04 40.36
N ASP A 616 -9.15 -12.53 40.20
CA ASP A 616 -10.32 -13.32 39.78
C ASP A 616 -10.11 -13.89 38.36
N LEU A 617 -9.59 -13.09 37.43
CA LEU A 617 -9.24 -13.55 36.09
C LEU A 617 -8.19 -14.66 36.10
N ARG A 618 -7.21 -14.63 37.03
CA ARG A 618 -6.21 -15.70 37.19
C ARG A 618 -6.86 -17.00 37.64
N ILE A 619 -7.76 -16.93 38.63
CA ILE A 619 -8.44 -18.11 39.17
C ILE A 619 -9.35 -18.72 38.09
N ALA A 620 -10.17 -17.89 37.44
CA ALA A 620 -11.11 -18.33 36.41
C ALA A 620 -10.43 -18.93 35.16
N HIS A 621 -9.20 -18.50 34.84
CA HIS A 621 -8.50 -18.90 33.63
C HIS A 621 -7.15 -19.60 33.89
N ALA A 622 -6.97 -20.22 35.07
CA ALA A 622 -5.73 -20.87 35.49
C ALA A 622 -5.21 -21.93 34.48
N LYS A 623 -6.11 -22.59 33.74
CA LYS A 623 -5.76 -23.59 32.72
C LYS A 623 -5.21 -22.97 31.42
N LYS A 624 -5.44 -21.67 31.16
CA LYS A 624 -5.03 -20.96 29.94
C LYS A 624 -3.61 -20.40 30.09
N LYS A 625 -2.58 -21.25 30.09
CA LYS A 625 -1.17 -20.89 30.37
C LYS A 625 -0.67 -19.65 29.61
N ARG A 626 -0.95 -19.56 28.30
CA ARG A 626 -0.56 -18.41 27.46
C ARG A 626 -1.23 -17.09 27.87
N PHE A 627 -2.47 -17.14 28.35
CA PHE A 627 -3.17 -15.96 28.86
C PHE A 627 -2.59 -15.53 30.22
N ILE A 628 -2.28 -16.49 31.11
CA ILE A 628 -1.63 -16.19 32.39
C ILE A 628 -0.27 -15.51 32.19
N GLU A 629 0.54 -15.96 31.24
CA GLU A 629 1.81 -15.30 30.88
C GLU A 629 1.62 -13.83 30.47
N ILE A 630 0.58 -13.54 29.69
CA ILE A 630 0.24 -12.17 29.27
C ILE A 630 -0.25 -11.34 30.46
N LEU A 631 -1.07 -11.93 31.33
CA LEU A 631 -1.61 -11.29 32.53
C LEU A 631 -0.52 -10.98 33.55
N ASP A 632 0.50 -11.84 33.69
CA ASP A 632 1.68 -11.57 34.52
C ASP A 632 2.45 -10.34 34.02
N GLY A 633 2.57 -10.18 32.70
CA GLY A 633 3.16 -8.99 32.09
C GLY A 633 2.46 -7.68 32.47
N LEU A 634 1.14 -7.70 32.61
CA LEU A 634 0.33 -6.53 33.00
C LEU A 634 0.54 -6.10 34.46
N THR A 635 0.99 -7.01 35.33
CA THR A 635 1.12 -6.78 36.78
C THR A 635 2.49 -6.25 37.23
N GLY A 636 3.45 -6.04 36.31
CA GLY A 636 4.76 -5.45 36.64
C GLY A 636 5.65 -6.32 37.53
N ARG A 637 5.52 -7.64 37.50
CA ARG A 637 6.40 -8.55 38.25
C ARG A 637 7.78 -8.68 37.59
N PRO A 638 8.90 -8.76 38.37
CA PRO A 638 10.24 -9.00 37.83
C PRO A 638 10.30 -10.33 37.06
N ILE A 639 11.08 -10.36 35.97
CA ILE A 639 11.21 -11.51 35.06
C ILE A 639 11.93 -12.69 35.75
N VAL A 640 12.90 -12.40 36.61
CA VAL A 640 13.62 -13.38 37.43
C VAL A 640 13.33 -13.08 38.89
N LYS A 641 12.90 -14.09 39.66
CA LYS A 641 12.79 -13.98 41.13
C LYS A 641 14.21 -13.97 41.71
N GLY A 642 14.49 -12.99 42.56
CA GLY A 642 15.82 -12.68 43.11
C GLY A 642 16.52 -13.83 43.78
#